data_AF-A0A2V8SUD5-F1
#
_entry.id   AF-A0A2V8SUD5-F1
#
_cell.length_a   1.000
_cell.length_b   1.000
_cell.length_c   1.000
_cell.angle_alpha   90.00
_cell.angle_beta   90.00
_cell.angle_gamma   90.00
#
_symmetry.space_group_name_H-M   'P 1'
#
loop_
_entity.id
_entity.type
_entity.pdbx_description
1 polymer ?
#
loop_
_entity_poly.entity_id
_entity_poly.type
_entity_poly.pdbx_seq_one_letter_code
_entity_poly.pdbx_strand_id
1 'polypeptide(L)'
;MRSTLLTLCLSLLFLSTVTAQSANREKLLRNLLDLPAPAPSQPDASDKPETAEGPGGLYRSKNIPPDDAPLEDLLEYWKGQRYSPATISYRRRMSARTAERILDHLKDNPTLIPTYLGGFPTDDRTAGQLRDIYRSSKEGDSAEVFLNLQQWLTNNTTDGVAELSRVVRKIRDNNDYVSNQFQVALQSLARVDWDAARPHVERLEFDGSNPHSQILAYWTRYTHALAENNSSDIETYRRKLQQVVEDRSARYSQRDLAMDALVDGGNWDGRDAWYMSLFSDETLLEIQDNGYTGMTTLMNASASPEEWMDRFLSLVKSDNKAARSAGARNLMSIYNGQPQILEALLPWVADANWAKESQFSERRRLIEALGDIDVPGSLPALMSVVSNESDNGWSTAVAAIAKRKDPRTAPALRSLLTKTSGDLRRMVIGALVACGAMSADEQMTDVEVYAAMSLTEEGRVALELDAHSEYSVDYDDDEASKAPKKFSLPIEVVIGKALADVDEPDESLAALAIERAKAVQIKNPELSAKLTEIINGWSGRPIYLERVRRIRTGETDLDNIIGLLAERATVREKIPNELNALRSASGVARGVGACLTERDDEFLSIISDDDVESQVAMLGCARLLRTNLPVKDIARMFDSPNAMLKEAAERYLESEGSLDARRIVLARHPGEARLLGSHSAFMPDPKKVESSSYLDELFKTVNAKSYIASLPNLRAFERKLQTEIKEDKNLIAIFAQLPEGKSQQQVVRLYKDRSTYTYYDDPARSWSRNLTDKEYANFYSSIVSNKIDSLSPTLHGCNDVDARCPGAEFVLLGRDGGRRVFFSGYPYGHEIHAVDEQFETLKTTGELKLSYRLADKIKGLEVIVADSNFPVYAVWKRGTDLRFLVSDLALAQSVQKDLAEKLKSESIPETDDEDEAVTRARQTKIFELQQQLREEAMGKELSWRTLEKSTVGPIVQQPDGMNLLRRLAEIPPNYRSSFFRSAGPIDGADGVYASRYENGLFRDQAGEPVKIREGRYERAVASPDKTWAAATKFTDDDKKVIARLNLRTGREFLLSLPNANGLYPIAYVPSLAKVLLYRGPDAPREEFGFGMNDDDVADDEDPAETKDSSSTASPGKAEYYLLDLPTGAVRPVKGEFRPIEERPYRPLQASSTPGSAWAAVYDRESNSTQVGLYQERTFTFVPITTLPEIRLRSTDIWVSEDDKKVYFVYQNHLLAAPLGTL
;
A
#
# COMPACT_ATOMS: atom_id res chain seq x y z
N MET A 1 -56.91 12.16 -50.10
CA MET A 1 -55.58 11.57 -50.36
C MET A 1 -54.45 12.31 -49.65
N ARG A 2 -54.24 13.63 -49.84
CA ARG A 2 -53.18 14.37 -49.13
C ARG A 2 -53.33 14.44 -47.60
N SER A 3 -54.56 14.58 -47.09
CA SER A 3 -54.81 14.57 -45.64
C SER A 3 -54.56 13.18 -45.02
N THR A 4 -54.96 12.11 -45.70
CA THR A 4 -54.73 10.72 -45.26
C THR A 4 -53.26 10.31 -45.26
N LEU A 5 -52.46 10.81 -46.20
CA LEU A 5 -51.01 10.59 -46.23
C LEU A 5 -50.29 11.33 -45.11
N LEU A 6 -50.75 12.54 -44.75
CA LEU A 6 -50.18 13.32 -43.65
C LEU A 6 -50.46 12.65 -42.30
N THR A 7 -51.67 12.13 -42.09
CA THR A 7 -52.02 11.38 -40.87
C THR A 7 -51.24 10.07 -40.78
N LEU A 8 -51.04 9.37 -41.90
CA LEU A 8 -50.23 8.15 -41.95
C LEU A 8 -48.75 8.44 -41.64
N CYS A 9 -48.16 9.49 -42.23
CA CYS A 9 -46.79 9.90 -41.93
C CYS A 9 -46.61 10.38 -40.48
N LEU A 10 -47.57 11.13 -39.92
CA LEU A 10 -47.57 11.52 -38.50
C LEU A 10 -47.69 10.28 -37.60
N SER A 11 -48.58 9.34 -37.91
CA SER A 11 -48.69 8.10 -37.15
C SER A 11 -47.43 7.24 -37.24
N LEU A 12 -46.79 7.16 -38.41
CA LEU A 12 -45.53 6.42 -38.60
C LEU A 12 -44.35 7.11 -37.89
N LEU A 13 -44.29 8.45 -37.88
CA LEU A 13 -43.30 9.20 -37.11
C LEU A 13 -43.50 9.03 -35.60
N PHE A 14 -44.75 9.07 -35.12
CA PHE A 14 -45.09 8.79 -33.72
C PHE A 14 -44.79 7.33 -33.33
N LEU A 15 -45.08 6.36 -34.20
CA LEU A 15 -44.72 4.96 -33.98
C LEU A 15 -43.19 4.77 -33.96
N SER A 16 -42.44 5.46 -34.83
CA SER A 16 -40.97 5.37 -34.85
C SER A 16 -40.29 6.02 -33.64
N THR A 17 -40.84 7.11 -33.10
CA THR A 17 -40.27 7.77 -31.91
C THR A 17 -40.59 6.98 -30.64
N VAL A 18 -41.79 6.41 -30.54
CA VAL A 18 -42.18 5.54 -29.42
C VAL A 18 -41.36 4.25 -29.40
N THR A 19 -41.11 3.62 -30.55
CA THR A 19 -40.26 2.41 -30.62
C THR A 19 -38.81 2.72 -30.29
N ALA A 20 -38.24 3.82 -30.80
CA ALA A 20 -36.88 4.23 -30.47
C ALA A 20 -36.72 4.57 -28.96
N GLN A 21 -37.70 5.24 -28.36
CA GLN A 21 -37.68 5.56 -26.94
C GLN A 21 -37.84 4.32 -26.06
N SER A 22 -38.63 3.32 -26.49
CA SER A 22 -38.75 2.04 -25.79
C SER A 22 -37.46 1.21 -25.85
N ALA A 23 -36.78 1.18 -27.00
CA ALA A 23 -35.51 0.48 -27.16
C ALA A 23 -34.39 1.12 -26.32
N ASN A 24 -34.36 2.45 -26.22
CA ASN A 24 -33.42 3.16 -25.35
C ASN A 24 -33.66 2.88 -23.86
N ARG A 25 -34.93 2.76 -23.41
CA ARG A 25 -35.26 2.42 -22.02
C ARG A 25 -34.88 0.98 -21.67
N GLU A 26 -35.16 0.03 -22.56
CA GLU A 26 -34.75 -1.37 -22.35
C GLU A 26 -33.23 -1.48 -22.22
N LYS A 27 -32.48 -0.78 -23.08
CA LYS A 27 -31.02 -0.71 -23.01
C LYS A 27 -30.54 -0.11 -21.67
N LEU A 28 -31.14 0.99 -21.22
CA LEU A 28 -30.84 1.62 -19.94
C LEU A 28 -31.03 0.65 -18.76
N LEU A 29 -32.16 -0.06 -18.72
CA LEU A 29 -32.47 -1.03 -17.66
C LEU A 29 -31.47 -2.20 -17.66
N ARG A 30 -31.09 -2.72 -18.84
CA ARG A 30 -30.06 -3.77 -18.93
C ARG A 30 -28.71 -3.29 -18.42
N ASN A 31 -28.29 -2.09 -18.81
CA ASN A 31 -27.05 -1.49 -18.35
C ASN A 31 -27.04 -1.30 -16.82
N LEU A 32 -28.16 -0.83 -16.25
CA LEU A 32 -28.32 -0.69 -14.79
C LEU A 32 -28.22 -2.04 -14.06
N LEU A 33 -28.78 -3.11 -14.64
CA LEU A 33 -28.66 -4.45 -14.07
C LEU A 33 -27.22 -4.98 -14.16
N ASP A 34 -26.48 -4.67 -15.23
CA ASP A 34 -25.12 -5.16 -15.52
C ASP A 34 -24.04 -4.49 -14.64
N LEU A 35 -24.32 -3.34 -14.02
CA LEU A 35 -23.40 -2.66 -13.10
C LEU A 35 -22.95 -3.57 -11.95
N PRO A 36 -21.70 -3.47 -11.45
CA PRO A 36 -21.32 -4.13 -10.21
C PRO A 36 -22.06 -3.47 -9.02
N ALA A 37 -22.31 -4.24 -7.97
CA ALA A 37 -22.92 -3.73 -6.74
C ALA A 37 -22.02 -3.96 -5.52
N PRO A 38 -22.12 -3.11 -4.50
CA PRO A 38 -21.38 -3.28 -3.25
C PRO A 38 -21.60 -4.67 -2.67
N ALA A 39 -20.51 -5.28 -2.18
CA ALA A 39 -20.62 -6.48 -1.36
C ALA A 39 -21.34 -6.17 -0.03
N PRO A 40 -21.97 -7.17 0.63
CA PRO A 40 -22.42 -7.01 2.00
C PRO A 40 -21.23 -6.60 2.89
N SER A 41 -21.36 -5.56 3.69
CA SER A 41 -20.37 -5.24 4.72
C SER A 41 -20.55 -6.17 5.93
N GLN A 42 -19.45 -6.53 6.59
CA GLN A 42 -19.50 -6.91 8.00
C GLN A 42 -19.90 -5.64 8.77
N PRO A 43 -20.78 -5.69 9.79
CA PRO A 43 -20.84 -4.59 10.74
C PRO A 43 -19.46 -4.49 11.39
N ASP A 44 -18.71 -3.45 11.04
CA ASP A 44 -17.34 -3.29 11.50
C ASP A 44 -17.37 -3.21 13.04
N ALA A 45 -16.60 -4.08 13.71
CA ALA A 45 -16.29 -3.90 15.13
C ALA A 45 -15.52 -2.57 15.38
N SER A 46 -15.07 -1.93 14.31
CA SER A 46 -14.45 -0.61 14.24
C SER A 46 -15.41 0.54 13.93
N ASP A 47 -16.70 0.31 13.66
CA ASP A 47 -17.73 1.38 13.61
C ASP A 47 -18.11 1.83 15.03
N LYS A 48 -17.09 2.26 15.79
CA LYS A 48 -17.30 3.41 16.67
C LYS A 48 -17.14 4.63 15.77
N PRO A 49 -18.18 5.47 15.62
CA PRO A 49 -18.03 6.71 14.89
C PRO A 49 -16.88 7.50 15.52
N GLU A 50 -15.79 7.69 14.78
CA GLU A 50 -14.99 8.89 14.95
C GLU A 50 -15.97 10.05 14.78
N THR A 51 -16.19 10.81 15.86
CA THR A 51 -17.08 12.00 15.97
C THR A 51 -18.55 11.80 16.34
N ALA A 52 -18.94 10.72 17.03
CA ALA A 52 -20.10 10.83 17.92
C ALA A 52 -19.66 11.47 19.25
N GLU A 53 -19.87 12.78 19.37
CA GLU A 53 -19.99 13.44 20.67
C GLU A 53 -21.07 12.72 21.48
N GLY A 54 -20.67 11.71 22.25
CA GLY A 54 -21.50 11.09 23.26
C GLY A 54 -21.89 12.14 24.31
N PRO A 55 -23.10 12.06 24.89
CA PRO A 55 -23.62 13.07 25.79
C PRO A 55 -22.81 13.04 27.10
N GLY A 56 -21.77 13.87 27.18
CA GLY A 56 -21.01 14.02 28.41
C GLY A 56 -19.63 14.61 28.18
N GLY A 57 -19.54 15.94 28.27
CA GLY A 57 -18.32 16.65 28.68
C GLY A 57 -17.85 16.31 30.11
N LEU A 58 -18.04 15.06 30.54
CA LEU A 58 -17.71 14.51 31.86
C LEU A 58 -16.21 14.17 31.98
N TYR A 59 -15.54 13.87 30.87
CA TYR A 59 -14.15 13.38 30.88
C TYR A 59 -13.16 14.37 30.26
N ARG A 60 -13.29 15.65 30.60
CA ARG A 60 -12.13 16.54 30.62
C ARG A 60 -11.16 16.02 31.68
N SER A 61 -9.86 16.24 31.50
CA SER A 61 -8.76 15.88 32.43
C SER A 61 -8.90 16.43 33.87
N LYS A 62 -10.04 16.99 34.28
CA LYS A 62 -10.26 17.66 35.56
C LYS A 62 -11.15 16.87 36.54
N ASN A 63 -11.90 15.84 36.11
CA ASN A 63 -12.83 15.09 36.99
C ASN A 63 -12.42 13.62 37.16
N ILE A 64 -11.62 13.32 38.19
CA ILE A 64 -11.29 11.93 38.54
C ILE A 64 -12.58 11.26 39.04
N PRO A 65 -13.01 10.11 38.47
CA PRO A 65 -14.16 9.38 39.00
C PRO A 65 -13.91 8.99 40.46
N PRO A 66 -14.93 9.08 41.34
CA PRO A 66 -14.78 8.63 42.73
C PRO A 66 -14.50 7.12 42.78
N ASP A 67 -13.84 6.66 43.85
CA ASP A 67 -13.39 5.25 43.99
C ASP A 67 -14.51 4.20 43.90
N ASP A 68 -15.76 4.61 44.09
CA ASP A 68 -16.97 3.81 44.03
C ASP A 68 -17.74 3.93 42.71
N ALA A 69 -17.22 4.65 41.72
CA ALA A 69 -17.78 4.71 40.36
C ALA A 69 -17.89 3.32 39.70
N PRO A 70 -18.78 3.13 38.72
CA PRO A 70 -18.81 1.93 37.88
C PRO A 70 -17.42 1.56 37.34
N LEU A 71 -17.13 0.26 37.21
CA LEU A 71 -15.79 -0.19 36.77
C LEU A 71 -15.52 0.27 35.33
N GLU A 72 -16.55 0.33 34.50
CA GLU A 72 -16.52 0.78 33.11
C GLU A 72 -16.04 2.23 33.01
N ASP A 73 -16.56 3.12 33.87
CA ASP A 73 -16.16 4.53 33.94
C ASP A 73 -14.71 4.68 34.41
N LEU A 74 -14.28 3.85 35.37
CA LEU A 74 -12.89 3.81 35.83
C LEU A 74 -11.95 3.32 34.71
N LEU A 75 -12.31 2.24 34.01
CA LEU A 75 -11.52 1.70 32.90
C LEU A 75 -11.43 2.72 31.75
N GLU A 76 -12.54 3.34 31.36
CA GLU A 76 -12.57 4.33 30.27
C GLU A 76 -11.75 5.58 30.61
N TYR A 77 -11.93 6.14 31.81
CA TYR A 77 -11.17 7.31 32.27
C TYR A 77 -9.66 7.02 32.28
N TRP A 78 -9.23 5.92 32.90
CA TRP A 78 -7.81 5.58 33.03
C TRP A 78 -7.19 5.05 31.73
N LYS A 79 -7.99 4.53 30.79
CA LYS A 79 -7.55 4.17 29.43
C LYS A 79 -7.18 5.40 28.60
N GLY A 80 -7.94 6.49 28.77
CA GLY A 80 -7.64 7.78 28.14
C GLY A 80 -6.38 8.47 28.68
N GLN A 81 -5.86 8.01 29.82
CA GLN A 81 -4.60 8.47 30.41
C GLN A 81 -3.40 7.65 29.89
N ARG A 82 -3.32 7.40 28.57
CA ARG A 82 -2.28 6.54 27.97
C ARG A 82 -0.88 7.09 28.30
N TYR A 83 -0.05 6.30 28.99
CA TYR A 83 1.30 6.69 29.40
C TYR A 83 2.33 5.63 29.05
N SER A 84 3.50 6.06 28.54
CA SER A 84 4.66 5.18 28.44
C SER A 84 5.17 4.84 29.85
N PRO A 85 5.45 3.55 30.16
CA PRO A 85 6.11 3.16 31.42
C PRO A 85 7.44 3.88 31.66
N ALA A 86 8.07 4.41 30.59
CA ALA A 86 9.41 4.98 30.57
C ALA A 86 9.52 6.48 30.95
N THR A 87 8.45 7.24 31.23
CA THR A 87 8.53 8.71 31.42
C THR A 87 8.03 9.18 32.79
N ILE A 88 8.88 9.73 33.67
CA ILE A 88 8.56 10.02 35.10
C ILE A 88 7.72 11.31 35.34
N SER A 89 7.44 12.14 34.33
CA SER A 89 6.75 13.44 34.50
C SER A 89 5.41 13.37 35.27
N TYR A 90 5.08 14.44 36.02
CA TYR A 90 3.88 14.62 36.89
C TYR A 90 2.69 13.67 36.58
N ARG A 91 2.66 12.51 37.27
CA ARG A 91 1.68 11.43 37.02
C ARG A 91 0.53 11.50 38.01
N ARG A 92 -0.72 11.49 37.50
CA ARG A 92 -1.88 11.18 38.35
C ARG A 92 -1.89 9.69 38.65
N ARG A 93 -1.95 9.33 39.94
CA ARG A 93 -2.01 7.94 40.40
C ARG A 93 -3.43 7.58 40.82
N MET A 94 -3.81 6.34 40.57
CA MET A 94 -5.03 5.74 41.10
C MET A 94 -4.94 5.70 42.63
N SER A 95 -6.07 5.86 43.30
CA SER A 95 -6.18 5.48 44.71
C SER A 95 -5.95 3.97 44.87
N ALA A 96 -5.58 3.53 46.07
CA ALA A 96 -5.42 2.10 46.35
C ALA A 96 -6.70 1.29 46.05
N ARG A 97 -7.88 1.87 46.27
CA ARG A 97 -9.18 1.23 46.02
C ARG A 97 -9.50 1.12 44.53
N THR A 98 -9.22 2.17 43.76
CA THR A 98 -9.38 2.15 42.30
C THR A 98 -8.38 1.21 41.64
N ALA A 99 -7.12 1.24 42.07
CA ALA A 99 -6.07 0.36 41.58
C ALA A 99 -6.42 -1.12 41.78
N GLU A 100 -6.91 -1.50 42.97
CA GLU A 100 -7.33 -2.86 43.28
C GLU A 100 -8.44 -3.35 42.33
N ARG A 101 -9.48 -2.54 42.11
CA ARG A 101 -10.60 -2.90 41.24
C ARG A 101 -10.18 -3.08 39.78
N ILE A 102 -9.29 -2.22 39.29
CA ILE A 102 -8.75 -2.33 37.92
C ILE A 102 -7.82 -3.54 37.82
N LEU A 103 -6.93 -3.78 38.80
CA LEU A 103 -6.04 -4.95 38.81
C LEU A 103 -6.81 -6.27 38.83
N ASP A 104 -7.91 -6.35 39.58
CA ASP A 104 -8.77 -7.54 39.58
C ASP A 104 -9.38 -7.80 38.20
N HIS A 105 -9.78 -6.76 37.46
CA HIS A 105 -10.24 -6.90 36.07
C HIS A 105 -9.12 -7.31 35.11
N LEU A 106 -7.90 -6.81 35.31
CA LEU A 106 -6.75 -7.08 34.45
C LEU A 106 -6.17 -8.50 34.63
N LYS A 107 -6.41 -9.16 35.77
CA LYS A 107 -6.03 -10.58 35.96
C LYS A 107 -6.66 -11.49 34.91
N ASP A 108 -7.90 -11.19 34.53
CA ASP A 108 -8.64 -11.94 33.50
C ASP A 108 -8.38 -11.39 32.07
N ASN A 109 -7.68 -10.26 31.94
CA ASN A 109 -7.44 -9.55 30.67
C ASN A 109 -5.99 -9.01 30.57
N PRO A 110 -4.96 -9.88 30.59
CA PRO A 110 -3.56 -9.46 30.73
C PRO A 110 -3.02 -8.62 29.57
N THR A 111 -3.59 -8.74 28.36
CA THR A 111 -3.21 -7.93 27.19
C THR A 111 -3.52 -6.45 27.36
N LEU A 112 -4.42 -6.08 28.27
CA LEU A 112 -4.78 -4.69 28.55
C LEU A 112 -3.82 -4.02 29.55
N ILE A 113 -2.97 -4.79 30.24
CA ILE A 113 -2.08 -4.29 31.30
C ILE A 113 -1.22 -3.09 30.87
N PRO A 114 -0.52 -3.10 29.70
CA PRO A 114 0.31 -1.97 29.29
C PRO A 114 -0.46 -0.64 29.25
N THR A 115 -1.76 -0.68 28.99
CA THR A 115 -2.64 0.49 28.93
C THR A 115 -2.75 1.24 30.26
N TYR A 116 -2.69 0.53 31.39
CA TYR A 116 -3.00 1.09 32.71
C TYR A 116 -1.79 1.23 33.65
N LEU A 117 -0.63 0.66 33.29
CA LEU A 117 0.57 0.61 34.15
C LEU A 117 1.03 1.98 34.67
N GLY A 118 0.87 3.03 33.86
CA GLY A 118 1.27 4.39 34.23
C GLY A 118 0.48 4.97 35.41
N GLY A 119 -0.77 4.54 35.60
CA GLY A 119 -1.67 5.06 36.62
C GLY A 119 -1.59 4.35 37.98
N PHE A 120 -1.01 3.14 38.05
CA PHE A 120 -0.97 2.38 39.29
C PHE A 120 -0.11 3.04 40.38
N PRO A 121 -0.52 2.99 41.67
CA PRO A 121 0.33 3.43 42.77
C PRO A 121 1.57 2.54 42.90
N THR A 122 2.62 3.07 43.51
CA THR A 122 3.91 2.38 43.69
C THR A 122 4.05 1.77 45.08
N ASP A 123 2.94 1.43 45.73
CA ASP A 123 2.96 0.78 47.04
C ASP A 123 3.21 -0.73 46.93
N ASP A 124 3.66 -1.33 48.05
CA ASP A 124 4.02 -2.75 48.13
C ASP A 124 2.88 -3.69 47.76
N ARG A 125 1.62 -3.29 48.00
CA ARG A 125 0.44 -4.12 47.73
C ARG A 125 0.21 -4.23 46.22
N THR A 126 0.20 -3.10 45.52
CA THR A 126 0.09 -3.07 44.06
C THR A 126 1.28 -3.74 43.38
N ALA A 127 2.49 -3.50 43.88
CA ALA A 127 3.69 -4.18 43.39
C ALA A 127 3.60 -5.71 43.54
N GLY A 128 3.09 -6.20 44.68
CA GLY A 128 2.84 -7.63 44.91
C GLY A 128 1.88 -8.24 43.90
N GLN A 129 0.75 -7.58 43.64
CA GLN A 129 -0.26 -8.06 42.68
C GLN A 129 0.26 -8.09 41.23
N LEU A 130 1.00 -7.05 40.80
CA LEU A 130 1.63 -7.02 39.48
C LEU A 130 2.73 -8.09 39.34
N ARG A 131 3.45 -8.38 40.42
CA ARG A 131 4.45 -9.46 40.46
C ARG A 131 3.80 -10.84 40.33
N ASP A 132 2.65 -11.05 40.97
CA ASP A 132 1.90 -12.30 40.84
C ASP A 132 1.41 -12.51 39.41
N ILE A 133 0.91 -11.45 38.76
CA ILE A 133 0.54 -11.47 37.34
C ILE A 133 1.75 -11.80 36.46
N TYR A 134 2.88 -11.12 36.65
CA TYR A 134 4.15 -11.36 35.93
C TYR A 134 4.69 -12.79 36.10
N ARG A 135 4.50 -13.41 37.27
CA ARG A 135 4.90 -14.80 37.53
C ARG A 135 3.94 -15.83 36.95
N SER A 136 2.68 -15.45 36.76
CA SER A 136 1.63 -16.35 36.29
C SER A 136 1.50 -16.41 34.76
N SER A 137 2.08 -15.46 34.02
CA SER A 137 2.13 -15.45 32.55
C SER A 137 3.00 -16.59 31.99
N LYS A 138 2.55 -17.26 30.91
CA LYS A 138 3.22 -18.42 30.28
C LYS A 138 3.78 -18.07 28.90
N GLU A 139 4.72 -18.87 28.37
CA GLU A 139 5.16 -18.80 26.96
C GLU A 139 3.95 -18.93 26.02
N GLY A 140 3.54 -17.80 25.43
CA GLY A 140 2.31 -17.63 24.65
C GLY A 140 1.62 -16.28 24.86
N ASP A 141 1.87 -15.61 25.99
CA ASP A 141 1.41 -14.24 26.24
C ASP A 141 2.33 -13.24 25.50
N SER A 142 1.75 -12.20 24.89
CA SER A 142 2.46 -11.17 24.11
C SER A 142 3.75 -10.71 24.80
N ALA A 143 4.89 -10.80 24.09
CA ALA A 143 6.20 -10.36 24.57
C ALA A 143 6.18 -8.90 25.10
N GLU A 144 5.27 -8.07 24.57
CA GLU A 144 5.05 -6.69 24.98
C GLU A 144 4.53 -6.57 26.42
N VAL A 145 3.60 -7.43 26.85
CA VAL A 145 3.05 -7.42 28.22
C VAL A 145 4.15 -7.76 29.22
N PHE A 146 4.97 -8.76 28.89
CA PHE A 146 6.07 -9.20 29.74
C PHE A 146 7.13 -8.10 29.93
N LEU A 147 7.55 -7.46 28.83
CA LEU A 147 8.56 -6.39 28.87
C LEU A 147 8.07 -5.18 29.67
N ASN A 148 6.81 -4.75 29.47
CA ASN A 148 6.24 -3.60 30.18
C ASN A 148 6.07 -3.86 31.69
N LEU A 149 5.64 -5.06 32.08
CA LEU A 149 5.56 -5.46 33.48
C LEU A 149 6.94 -5.54 34.14
N GLN A 150 7.91 -6.14 33.46
CA GLN A 150 9.29 -6.23 33.94
C GLN A 150 9.89 -4.84 34.14
N GLN A 151 9.68 -3.92 33.20
CA GLN A 151 10.18 -2.55 33.29
C GLN A 151 9.51 -1.77 34.43
N TRP A 152 8.19 -1.92 34.61
CA TRP A 152 7.48 -1.31 35.72
C TRP A 152 7.99 -1.81 37.07
N LEU A 153 8.15 -3.14 37.24
CA LEU A 153 8.67 -3.74 38.47
C LEU A 153 10.12 -3.28 38.75
N THR A 154 10.95 -3.20 37.72
CA THR A 154 12.34 -2.70 37.84
C THR A 154 12.36 -1.25 38.34
N ASN A 155 11.49 -0.39 37.84
CA ASN A 155 11.53 1.04 38.18
C ASN A 155 10.82 1.42 39.49
N ASN A 156 9.94 0.56 40.01
CA ASN A 156 9.06 0.91 41.14
C ASN A 156 9.21 0.00 42.36
N THR A 157 10.10 -1.01 42.31
CA THR A 157 10.29 -1.96 43.42
C THR A 157 11.77 -2.18 43.76
N THR A 158 12.04 -2.74 44.95
CA THR A 158 13.40 -3.09 45.39
C THR A 158 14.08 -4.16 44.52
N ASP A 159 13.31 -4.95 43.76
CA ASP A 159 13.83 -5.99 42.86
C ASP A 159 14.73 -5.39 41.77
N GLY A 160 14.49 -4.13 41.40
CA GLY A 160 15.26 -3.41 40.40
C GLY A 160 16.56 -2.78 40.89
N VAL A 161 16.84 -2.74 42.20
CA VAL A 161 17.98 -1.97 42.76
C VAL A 161 19.32 -2.35 42.12
N ALA A 162 19.57 -3.65 41.91
CA ALA A 162 20.82 -4.12 41.29
C ALA A 162 20.96 -3.64 39.84
N GLU A 163 19.87 -3.71 39.07
CA GLU A 163 19.84 -3.32 37.67
C GLU A 163 19.89 -1.80 37.50
N LEU A 164 19.08 -1.06 38.27
CA LEU A 164 19.12 0.39 38.32
C LEU A 164 20.50 0.91 38.74
N SER A 165 21.12 0.30 39.76
CA SER A 165 22.49 0.65 40.17
C SER A 165 23.52 0.42 39.06
N ARG A 166 23.35 -0.63 38.25
CA ARG A 166 24.21 -0.92 37.10
C ARG A 166 24.08 0.13 36.00
N VAL A 167 22.85 0.60 35.73
CA VAL A 167 22.56 1.67 34.77
C VAL A 167 23.08 3.02 35.28
N VAL A 168 22.78 3.37 36.53
CA VAL A 168 23.14 4.65 37.18
C VAL A 168 24.66 4.88 37.26
N ARG A 169 25.47 3.80 37.35
CA ARG A 169 26.95 3.89 37.29
C ARG A 169 27.48 4.46 35.98
N LYS A 170 26.71 4.36 34.90
CA LYS A 170 27.12 4.79 33.56
C LYS A 170 26.75 6.24 33.26
N ILE A 171 26.01 6.90 34.15
CA ILE A 171 25.54 8.28 33.97
C ILE A 171 26.74 9.21 33.80
N ARG A 172 26.71 9.89 32.66
CA ARG A 172 27.57 10.96 32.18
C ARG A 172 26.74 11.80 31.21
N ASP A 173 27.19 13.02 30.92
CA ASP A 173 26.53 13.84 29.91
C ASP A 173 26.70 13.17 28.53
N ASN A 174 25.63 13.18 27.73
CA ASN A 174 25.64 12.63 26.37
C ASN A 174 25.05 13.67 25.41
N ASN A 175 25.87 14.18 24.49
CA ASN A 175 25.54 15.38 23.74
C ASN A 175 25.08 16.51 24.68
N ASP A 176 24.29 17.47 24.20
CA ASP A 176 23.78 18.57 25.01
C ASP A 176 22.70 18.16 26.03
N TYR A 177 22.56 16.89 26.46
CA TYR A 177 21.52 16.45 27.42
C TYR A 177 21.92 15.21 28.28
N VAL A 178 21.04 14.77 29.20
CA VAL A 178 21.15 13.47 29.89
C VAL A 178 20.07 12.55 29.36
N SER A 179 20.42 11.33 28.92
CA SER A 179 19.43 10.43 28.33
C SER A 179 18.25 10.15 29.28
N ASN A 180 17.04 10.08 28.72
CA ASN A 180 15.82 9.80 29.47
C ASN A 180 15.94 8.50 30.29
N GLN A 181 16.63 7.49 29.76
CA GLN A 181 16.90 6.25 30.47
C GLN A 181 17.71 6.47 31.77
N PHE A 182 18.72 7.34 31.74
CA PHE A 182 19.53 7.66 32.91
C PHE A 182 18.79 8.48 33.95
N GLN A 183 18.01 9.47 33.50
CA GLN A 183 17.12 10.24 34.36
C GLN A 183 16.14 9.32 35.09
N VAL A 184 15.48 8.43 34.34
CA VAL A 184 14.51 7.46 34.88
C VAL A 184 15.17 6.52 35.87
N ALA A 185 16.36 6.01 35.55
CA ALA A 185 17.05 5.06 36.41
C ALA A 185 17.50 5.68 37.73
N LEU A 186 18.06 6.91 37.72
CA LEU A 186 18.51 7.57 38.95
C LEU A 186 17.35 7.96 39.85
N GLN A 187 16.29 8.55 39.29
CA GLN A 187 15.10 8.91 40.06
C GLN A 187 14.38 7.67 40.61
N SER A 188 14.30 6.59 39.82
CA SER A 188 13.72 5.32 40.27
C SER A 188 14.53 4.71 41.41
N LEU A 189 15.87 4.67 41.29
CA LEU A 189 16.75 4.17 42.34
C LEU A 189 16.60 4.97 43.62
N ALA A 190 16.62 6.31 43.54
CA ALA A 190 16.46 7.19 44.69
C ALA A 190 15.10 7.03 45.38
N ARG A 191 14.05 6.71 44.62
CA ARG A 191 12.71 6.44 45.16
C ARG A 191 12.62 5.09 45.86
N VAL A 192 13.21 4.03 45.31
CA VAL A 192 13.08 2.66 45.87
C VAL A 192 14.12 2.33 46.93
N ASP A 193 15.32 2.91 46.83
CA ASP A 193 16.43 2.72 47.77
C ASP A 193 17.38 3.94 47.74
N TRP A 194 17.13 4.90 48.63
CA TRP A 194 17.94 6.10 48.75
C TRP A 194 19.39 5.81 49.16
N ASP A 195 19.63 4.82 50.03
CA ASP A 195 20.99 4.50 50.48
C ASP A 195 21.85 3.95 49.33
N ALA A 196 21.23 3.18 48.41
CA ALA A 196 21.88 2.75 47.17
C ALA A 196 22.09 3.89 46.17
N ALA A 197 21.15 4.84 46.08
CA ALA A 197 21.25 5.99 45.17
C ALA A 197 22.27 7.05 45.65
N ARG A 198 22.35 7.30 46.95
CA ARG A 198 23.09 8.42 47.56
C ARG A 198 24.54 8.55 47.07
N PRO A 199 25.37 7.49 47.03
CA PRO A 199 26.74 7.59 46.54
C PRO A 199 26.83 8.04 45.07
N HIS A 200 25.85 7.65 44.25
CA HIS A 200 25.78 8.05 42.86
C HIS A 200 25.33 9.50 42.70
N VAL A 201 24.33 9.93 43.47
CA VAL A 201 23.89 11.33 43.53
C VAL A 201 25.03 12.24 43.98
N GLU A 202 25.76 11.87 45.04
CA GLU A 202 26.91 12.64 45.54
C GLU A 202 28.04 12.73 44.52
N ARG A 203 28.36 11.63 43.83
CA ARG A 203 29.35 11.64 42.75
C ARG A 203 28.97 12.65 41.66
N LEU A 204 27.71 12.65 41.22
CA LEU A 204 27.24 13.55 40.16
C LEU A 204 27.13 15.01 40.63
N GLU A 205 26.72 15.23 41.89
CA GLU A 205 26.62 16.57 42.48
C GLU A 205 27.99 17.28 42.53
N PHE A 206 29.06 16.54 42.81
CA PHE A 206 30.41 17.10 42.95
C PHE A 206 31.31 16.96 41.71
N ASP A 207 30.82 16.37 40.62
CA ASP A 207 31.55 16.25 39.35
C ASP A 207 31.23 17.43 38.42
N GLY A 208 32.03 18.49 38.52
CA GLY A 208 31.91 19.68 37.68
C GLY A 208 32.24 19.48 36.19
N SER A 209 32.69 18.28 35.78
CA SER A 209 32.95 17.99 34.36
C SER A 209 31.69 17.55 33.58
N ASN A 210 30.59 17.25 34.28
CA ASN A 210 29.31 16.81 33.71
C ASN A 210 28.16 17.69 34.22
N PRO A 211 28.02 18.94 33.74
CA PRO A 211 27.08 19.91 34.28
C PRO A 211 25.60 19.50 34.14
N HIS A 212 25.19 18.72 33.14
CA HIS A 212 23.79 18.26 33.04
C HIS A 212 23.49 17.16 34.05
N SER A 213 24.43 16.22 34.23
CA SER A 213 24.34 15.18 35.26
C SER A 213 24.33 15.77 36.67
N GLN A 214 25.01 16.90 36.88
CA GLN A 214 24.96 17.65 38.13
C GLN A 214 23.54 18.21 38.40
N ILE A 215 22.86 18.74 37.38
CA ILE A 215 21.47 19.21 37.50
C ILE A 215 20.53 18.04 37.79
N LEU A 216 20.73 16.88 37.16
CA LEU A 216 19.99 15.65 37.45
C LEU A 216 20.17 15.24 38.92
N ALA A 217 21.36 15.43 39.50
CA ALA A 217 21.61 15.20 40.92
C ALA A 217 20.84 16.19 41.81
N TYR A 218 20.82 17.48 41.47
CA TYR A 218 20.00 18.48 42.17
C TYR A 218 18.52 18.16 42.12
N TRP A 219 18.02 17.74 40.95
CA TRP A 219 16.64 17.28 40.80
C TRP A 219 16.36 16.07 41.70
N THR A 220 17.23 15.06 41.67
CA THR A 220 17.06 13.84 42.48
C THR A 220 17.04 14.17 43.99
N ARG A 221 17.92 15.06 44.45
CA ARG A 221 17.94 15.56 45.84
C ARG A 221 16.66 16.34 46.18
N TYR A 222 16.20 17.19 45.27
CA TYR A 222 14.98 17.97 45.43
C TYR A 222 13.75 17.07 45.59
N THR A 223 13.58 16.08 44.71
CA THR A 223 12.48 15.11 44.77
C THR A 223 12.53 14.26 46.04
N HIS A 224 13.72 13.82 46.46
CA HIS A 224 13.88 13.09 47.72
C HIS A 224 13.53 13.96 48.94
N ALA A 225 13.99 15.22 48.97
CA ALA A 225 13.69 16.15 50.05
C ALA A 225 12.18 16.46 50.15
N LEU A 226 11.49 16.54 49.00
CA LEU A 226 10.03 16.66 48.96
C LEU A 226 9.33 15.43 49.55
N ALA A 227 9.81 14.22 49.23
CA ALA A 227 9.25 12.97 49.77
C ALA A 227 9.45 12.84 51.29
N GLU A 228 10.60 13.27 51.80
CA GLU A 228 10.92 13.27 53.25
C GLU A 228 10.36 14.50 54.01
N ASN A 229 9.72 15.42 53.29
CA ASN A 229 9.24 16.70 53.82
C ASN A 229 10.33 17.51 54.56
N ASN A 230 11.57 17.46 54.07
CA ASN A 230 12.71 18.19 54.64
C ASN A 230 12.77 19.62 54.09
N SER A 231 12.16 20.56 54.81
CA SER A 231 12.05 21.96 54.37
C SER A 231 13.37 22.66 54.05
N SER A 232 14.45 22.31 54.75
CA SER A 232 15.79 22.91 54.53
C SER A 232 16.39 22.47 53.20
N ASP A 233 16.34 21.17 52.91
CA ASP A 233 16.89 20.61 51.67
C ASP A 233 16.00 20.96 50.48
N ILE A 234 14.67 20.97 50.66
CA ILE A 234 13.71 21.44 49.65
C ILE A 234 14.10 22.84 49.17
N GLU A 235 14.33 23.79 50.09
CA GLU A 235 14.67 25.16 49.72
C GLU A 235 16.08 25.26 49.12
N THR A 236 17.03 24.49 49.66
CA THR A 236 18.42 24.47 49.16
C THR A 236 18.47 24.03 47.69
N TYR A 237 17.85 22.89 47.37
CA TYR A 237 17.92 22.34 46.01
C TYR A 237 16.99 23.08 45.05
N ARG A 238 15.84 23.59 45.51
CA ARG A 238 15.02 24.53 44.73
C ARG A 238 15.83 25.75 44.31
N ARG A 239 16.55 26.39 45.24
CA ARG A 239 17.34 27.58 44.90
C ARG A 239 18.48 27.28 43.93
N LYS A 240 19.16 26.13 44.07
CA LYS A 240 20.17 25.68 43.10
C LYS A 240 19.59 25.51 41.69
N LEU A 241 18.41 24.88 41.58
CA LEU A 241 17.71 24.73 40.29
C LEU A 241 17.26 26.09 39.72
N GLN A 242 16.72 26.99 40.55
CA GLN A 242 16.36 28.35 40.13
C GLN A 242 17.56 29.13 39.60
N GLN A 243 18.73 29.01 40.23
CA GLN A 243 19.96 29.66 39.78
C GLN A 243 20.39 29.20 38.40
N VAL A 244 20.26 27.90 38.08
CA VAL A 244 20.54 27.38 36.73
C VAL A 244 19.58 27.99 35.71
N VAL A 245 18.28 28.06 36.03
CA VAL A 245 17.28 28.68 35.15
C VAL A 245 17.54 30.19 34.96
N GLU A 246 17.92 30.90 36.01
CA GLU A 246 18.23 32.35 36.00
C GLU A 246 19.53 32.69 35.24
N ASP A 247 20.45 31.74 35.08
CA ASP A 247 21.73 31.94 34.39
C ASP A 247 21.56 31.97 32.87
N ARG A 248 21.58 33.18 32.30
CA ARG A 248 21.48 33.41 30.84
C ARG A 248 22.65 32.86 30.04
N SER A 249 23.76 32.50 30.70
CA SER A 249 24.93 31.91 30.06
C SER A 249 24.93 30.38 30.08
N ALA A 250 24.03 29.76 30.86
CA ALA A 250 23.85 28.32 30.88
C ALA A 250 23.26 27.82 29.55
N ARG A 251 23.62 26.59 29.15
CA ARG A 251 23.10 26.01 27.91
C ARG A 251 21.57 25.82 28.00
N TYR A 252 20.88 25.95 26.86
CA TYR A 252 19.42 25.83 26.76
C TYR A 252 18.88 24.56 27.44
N SER A 253 19.53 23.43 27.19
CA SER A 253 19.21 22.13 27.77
C SER A 253 19.42 22.01 29.28
N GLN A 254 20.40 22.72 29.84
CA GLN A 254 20.62 22.76 31.30
C GLN A 254 19.48 23.51 31.99
N ARG A 255 19.07 24.62 31.40
CA ARG A 255 17.97 25.46 31.88
C ARG A 255 16.64 24.73 31.77
N ASP A 256 16.42 24.01 30.68
CA ASP A 256 15.23 23.16 30.48
C ASP A 256 15.14 22.05 31.52
N LEU A 257 16.21 21.26 31.70
CA LEU A 257 16.27 20.19 32.70
C LEU A 257 16.02 20.70 34.13
N ALA A 258 16.57 21.88 34.47
CA ALA A 258 16.33 22.51 35.76
C ALA A 258 14.89 23.05 35.91
N MET A 259 14.29 23.52 34.82
CA MET A 259 12.90 24.00 34.79
C MET A 259 11.93 22.84 34.96
N ASP A 260 12.14 21.73 34.26
CA ASP A 260 11.36 20.50 34.42
C ASP A 260 11.41 19.99 35.87
N ALA A 261 12.59 20.01 36.49
CA ALA A 261 12.75 19.64 37.90
C ALA A 261 11.93 20.52 38.86
N LEU A 262 11.88 21.83 38.61
CA LEU A 262 11.10 22.78 39.42
C LEU A 262 9.60 22.60 39.20
N VAL A 263 9.16 22.36 37.97
CA VAL A 263 7.76 22.08 37.64
C VAL A 263 7.30 20.78 38.30
N ASP A 264 8.10 19.72 38.24
CA ASP A 264 7.78 18.42 38.86
C ASP A 264 7.70 18.51 40.40
N GLY A 265 8.35 19.51 41.01
CA GLY A 265 8.28 19.75 42.46
C GLY A 265 6.98 20.36 42.98
N GLY A 266 6.03 20.73 42.11
CA GLY A 266 4.70 21.22 42.50
C GLY A 266 4.62 22.72 42.82
N ASN A 267 3.66 23.10 43.67
CA ASN A 267 3.42 24.51 44.05
C ASN A 267 4.30 24.93 45.25
N TRP A 268 4.83 26.16 45.24
CA TRP A 268 5.51 26.78 46.39
C TRP A 268 5.21 28.28 46.50
N ASP A 269 5.45 28.86 47.67
CA ASP A 269 5.22 30.29 47.93
C ASP A 269 6.10 31.16 47.02
N GLY A 270 5.47 32.11 46.32
CA GLY A 270 6.17 33.03 45.40
C GLY A 270 6.53 32.43 44.03
N ARG A 271 6.22 31.16 43.77
CA ARG A 271 6.48 30.47 42.49
C ARG A 271 6.04 31.26 41.27
N ASP A 272 4.78 31.66 41.27
CA ASP A 272 4.15 32.29 40.12
C ASP A 272 4.78 33.65 39.80
N ALA A 273 5.13 34.43 40.82
CA ALA A 273 5.83 35.70 40.67
C ALA A 273 7.24 35.48 40.10
N TRP A 274 7.92 34.40 40.51
CA TRP A 274 9.21 34.00 39.97
C TRP A 274 9.11 33.63 38.49
N TYR A 275 8.19 32.75 38.08
CA TYR A 275 7.97 32.42 36.67
C TYR A 275 7.59 33.64 35.83
N MET A 276 6.74 34.54 36.35
CA MET A 276 6.38 35.77 35.66
C MET A 276 7.59 36.67 35.38
N SER A 277 8.60 36.66 36.25
CA SER A 277 9.82 37.42 36.03
C SER A 277 10.68 36.89 34.87
N LEU A 278 10.56 35.59 34.55
CA LEU A 278 11.36 34.91 33.54
C LEU A 278 10.86 35.16 32.10
N PHE A 279 9.58 35.46 31.87
CA PHE A 279 9.04 35.66 30.52
C PHE A 279 9.66 36.85 29.76
N SER A 280 10.34 37.76 30.45
CA SER A 280 11.08 38.86 29.82
C SER A 280 12.49 38.49 29.35
N ASP A 281 12.95 37.26 29.63
CA ASP A 281 14.24 36.74 29.22
C ASP A 281 14.15 36.11 27.83
N GLU A 282 14.71 36.79 26.83
CA GLU A 282 14.73 36.33 25.43
C GLU A 282 15.44 34.98 25.25
N THR A 283 16.46 34.70 26.07
CA THR A 283 17.23 33.44 25.97
C THR A 283 16.41 32.20 26.40
N LEU A 284 15.31 32.39 27.13
CA LEU A 284 14.37 31.31 27.44
C LEU A 284 13.38 31.03 26.31
N LEU A 285 13.18 31.98 25.38
CA LEU A 285 12.34 31.76 24.18
C LEU A 285 13.03 30.86 23.15
N GLU A 286 14.36 30.90 23.10
CA GLU A 286 15.19 30.13 22.17
C GLU A 286 15.34 28.66 22.57
N ILE A 287 15.05 28.32 23.83
CA ILE A 287 15.04 26.92 24.31
C ILE A 287 14.09 26.06 23.45
N GLN A 288 12.93 26.61 23.10
CA GLN A 288 11.90 25.90 22.33
C GLN A 288 12.24 25.72 20.85
N ASP A 289 13.00 26.66 20.28
CA ASP A 289 13.45 26.60 18.88
C ASP A 289 14.50 25.48 18.68
N ASN A 290 15.00 24.86 19.77
CA ASN A 290 15.91 23.72 19.76
C ASN A 290 15.24 22.38 20.17
N GLY A 291 13.90 22.33 20.19
CA GLY A 291 13.15 21.10 20.47
C GLY A 291 12.82 20.83 21.95
N TYR A 292 13.09 21.78 22.86
CA TYR A 292 12.76 21.67 24.28
C TYR A 292 11.46 22.39 24.65
N THR A 293 10.87 22.14 25.82
CA THR A 293 9.54 22.69 26.20
C THR A 293 9.61 24.00 26.99
N GLY A 294 10.72 24.27 27.71
CA GLY A 294 10.96 25.52 28.42
C GLY A 294 9.77 25.99 29.28
N MET A 295 9.43 27.28 29.19
CA MET A 295 8.35 27.87 30.00
C MET A 295 6.95 27.32 29.68
N THR A 296 6.77 26.58 28.58
CA THR A 296 5.50 25.91 28.26
C THR A 296 5.29 24.64 29.11
N THR A 297 6.35 24.03 29.67
CA THR A 297 6.21 22.88 30.60
C THR A 297 5.31 23.23 31.79
N LEU A 298 5.46 24.44 32.34
CA LEU A 298 4.64 24.94 33.46
C LEU A 298 3.14 24.91 33.14
N MET A 299 2.78 25.16 31.89
CA MET A 299 1.37 25.19 31.46
C MET A 299 0.78 23.80 31.37
N ASN A 300 1.55 22.83 30.87
CA ASN A 300 1.14 21.43 30.84
C ASN A 300 0.95 20.85 32.25
N ALA A 301 1.71 21.37 33.23
CA ALA A 301 1.67 20.89 34.61
C ALA A 301 0.71 21.65 35.54
N SER A 302 0.18 22.81 35.14
CA SER A 302 -0.70 23.63 35.99
C SER A 302 -2.17 23.16 35.97
N ALA A 303 -2.88 23.28 37.09
CA ALA A 303 -4.23 22.73 37.28
C ALA A 303 -5.32 23.38 36.41
N SER A 304 -5.12 24.61 35.91
CA SER A 304 -5.96 25.14 34.82
C SER A 304 -5.23 26.17 33.91
N PRO A 305 -5.30 26.01 32.58
CA PRO A 305 -4.86 27.03 31.62
C PRO A 305 -5.53 28.40 31.79
N GLU A 306 -6.74 28.41 32.34
CA GLU A 306 -7.57 29.60 32.58
C GLU A 306 -6.96 30.54 33.63
N GLU A 307 -6.27 30.01 34.66
CA GLU A 307 -5.60 30.80 35.71
C GLU A 307 -4.44 31.66 35.17
N TRP A 308 -3.83 31.24 34.05
CA TRP A 308 -2.70 31.94 33.45
C TRP A 308 -3.10 32.86 32.28
N MET A 309 -4.32 32.73 31.76
CA MET A 309 -4.79 33.51 30.60
C MET A 309 -4.68 35.02 30.83
N ASP A 310 -5.19 35.54 31.95
CA ASP A 310 -5.12 36.99 32.25
C ASP A 310 -3.67 37.50 32.35
N ARG A 311 -2.76 36.66 32.86
CA ARG A 311 -1.34 36.98 32.95
C ARG A 311 -0.72 37.06 31.56
N PHE A 312 -1.02 36.12 30.66
CA PHE A 312 -0.51 36.18 29.29
C PHE A 312 -1.14 37.32 28.46
N LEU A 313 -2.43 37.62 28.68
CA LEU A 313 -3.08 38.82 28.12
C LEU A 313 -2.42 40.12 28.59
N SER A 314 -1.81 40.12 29.79
CA SER A 314 -1.00 41.25 30.25
C SER A 314 0.37 41.28 29.57
N LEU A 315 1.01 40.14 29.34
CA LEU A 315 2.32 40.04 28.69
C LEU A 315 2.29 40.53 27.24
N VAL A 316 1.22 40.25 26.49
CA VAL A 316 1.10 40.71 25.10
C VAL A 316 0.99 42.24 24.96
N LYS A 317 0.69 42.95 26.06
CA LYS A 317 0.68 44.42 26.13
C LYS A 317 2.04 45.00 26.53
N SER A 318 3.06 44.16 26.76
CA SER A 318 4.40 44.59 27.14
C SER A 318 5.15 45.22 25.97
N ASP A 319 5.91 46.28 26.26
CA ASP A 319 6.86 46.87 25.31
C ASP A 319 8.05 45.93 25.03
N ASN A 320 8.38 45.03 25.97
CA ASN A 320 9.41 44.02 25.78
C ASN A 320 8.93 42.95 24.78
N LYS A 321 9.61 42.87 23.62
CA LYS A 321 9.29 41.91 22.55
C LYS A 321 9.36 40.45 23.00
N ALA A 322 10.29 40.09 23.89
CA ALA A 322 10.40 38.74 24.42
C ALA A 322 9.17 38.38 25.27
N ALA A 323 8.80 39.25 26.21
CA ALA A 323 7.60 39.07 27.03
C ALA A 323 6.33 38.95 26.17
N ARG A 324 6.21 39.80 25.15
CA ARG A 324 5.09 39.79 24.22
C ARG A 324 5.02 38.52 23.37
N SER A 325 6.17 38.03 22.93
CA SER A 325 6.28 36.78 22.15
C SER A 325 5.96 35.57 23.01
N ALA A 326 6.44 35.53 24.26
CA ALA A 326 6.06 34.50 25.22
C ALA A 326 4.55 34.53 25.49
N GLY A 327 3.97 35.71 25.72
CA GLY A 327 2.53 35.88 25.90
C GLY A 327 1.73 35.35 24.71
N ALA A 328 2.13 35.70 23.49
CA ALA A 328 1.44 35.29 22.27
C ALA A 328 1.47 33.77 22.04
N ARG A 329 2.65 33.15 22.16
CA ARG A 329 2.82 31.69 22.01
C ARG A 329 1.97 30.93 23.04
N ASN A 330 2.03 31.34 24.30
CA ASN A 330 1.30 30.67 25.38
C ASN A 330 -0.21 30.88 25.27
N LEU A 331 -0.68 32.05 24.83
CA LEU A 331 -2.10 32.26 24.53
C LEU A 331 -2.60 31.35 23.41
N MET A 332 -1.81 31.15 22.35
CA MET A 332 -2.17 30.23 21.26
C MET A 332 -2.11 28.75 21.67
N SER A 333 -1.27 28.39 22.64
CA SER A 333 -1.24 27.04 23.21
C SER A 333 -2.51 26.70 24.00
N ILE A 334 -3.14 27.68 24.66
CA ILE A 334 -4.39 27.49 25.44
C ILE A 334 -5.66 27.87 24.67
N TYR A 335 -5.51 28.36 23.44
CA TYR A 335 -6.62 28.83 22.64
C TYR A 335 -7.59 27.68 22.31
N ASN A 336 -8.84 27.88 22.69
CA ASN A 336 -9.96 26.98 22.46
C ASN A 336 -11.23 27.80 22.15
N GLY A 337 -11.13 28.77 21.24
CA GLY A 337 -12.26 29.58 20.75
C GLY A 337 -12.53 30.88 21.51
N GLN A 338 -11.64 31.35 22.41
CA GLN A 338 -11.86 32.59 23.16
C GLN A 338 -11.58 33.84 22.29
N PRO A 339 -12.58 34.70 21.98
CA PRO A 339 -12.39 35.84 21.07
C PRO A 339 -11.39 36.89 21.58
N GLN A 340 -11.32 37.08 22.89
CA GLN A 340 -10.39 38.03 23.53
C GLN A 340 -8.91 37.71 23.26
N ILE A 341 -8.57 36.44 23.03
CA ILE A 341 -7.21 36.04 22.65
C ILE A 341 -6.92 36.52 21.21
N LEU A 342 -7.86 36.28 20.30
CA LEU A 342 -7.74 36.71 18.91
C LEU A 342 -7.61 38.24 18.80
N GLU A 343 -8.45 38.97 19.52
CA GLU A 343 -8.40 40.44 19.61
C GLU A 343 -7.05 40.95 20.09
N ALA A 344 -6.52 40.36 21.17
CA ALA A 344 -5.24 40.77 21.74
C ALA A 344 -4.05 40.50 20.81
N LEU A 345 -4.17 39.53 19.89
CA LEU A 345 -3.11 39.12 18.97
C LEU A 345 -3.25 39.69 17.54
N LEU A 346 -4.30 40.48 17.26
CA LEU A 346 -4.45 41.15 15.95
C LEU A 346 -3.23 41.96 15.49
N PRO A 347 -2.49 42.67 16.36
CA PRO A 347 -1.26 43.34 15.93
C PRO A 347 -0.21 42.39 15.35
N TRP A 348 -0.18 41.13 15.81
CA TRP A 348 0.72 40.11 15.27
C TRP A 348 0.31 39.63 13.88
N VAL A 349 -1.00 39.57 13.61
CA VAL A 349 -1.52 39.28 12.28
C VAL A 349 -1.17 40.42 11.34
N ALA A 350 -1.39 41.67 11.75
CA ALA A 350 -1.13 42.83 10.89
C ALA A 350 0.37 43.06 10.60
N ASP A 351 1.27 42.68 11.52
CA ASP A 351 2.73 42.78 11.41
C ASP A 351 3.41 41.53 11.98
N ALA A 352 3.98 40.69 11.10
CA ALA A 352 4.73 39.50 11.48
C ALA A 352 5.89 39.78 12.44
N ASN A 353 6.47 40.99 12.44
CA ASN A 353 7.60 41.36 13.31
C ASN A 353 7.19 41.74 14.74
N TRP A 354 5.88 41.88 15.01
CA TRP A 354 5.37 42.28 16.32
C TRP A 354 5.75 41.28 17.43
N ALA A 355 5.76 39.98 17.13
CA ALA A 355 6.25 38.92 18.02
C ALA A 355 7.06 37.87 17.24
N LYS A 356 7.96 37.15 17.92
CA LYS A 356 8.76 36.06 17.33
C LYS A 356 7.93 34.76 17.29
N GLU A 357 7.66 34.25 16.08
CA GLU A 357 7.04 32.94 15.87
C GLU A 357 8.00 31.81 16.27
N SER A 358 7.47 30.65 16.68
CA SER A 358 8.28 29.45 16.95
C SER A 358 8.16 28.45 15.79
N GLN A 359 8.82 27.30 15.88
CA GLN A 359 8.63 26.19 14.93
C GLN A 359 7.19 25.63 14.87
N PHE A 360 6.31 25.98 15.84
CA PHE A 360 4.93 25.46 15.93
C PHE A 360 3.88 26.28 15.15
N SER A 361 4.30 27.27 14.35
CA SER A 361 3.42 28.03 13.43
C SER A 361 2.20 28.69 14.10
N GLU A 362 2.37 29.30 15.29
CA GLU A 362 1.24 29.83 16.06
C GLU A 362 0.51 30.98 15.35
N ARG A 363 1.23 31.81 14.57
CA ARG A 363 0.63 32.93 13.83
C ARG A 363 -0.25 32.43 12.70
N ARG A 364 0.15 31.35 12.03
CA ARG A 364 -0.68 30.67 11.03
C ARG A 364 -1.99 30.17 11.63
N ARG A 365 -1.94 29.49 12.79
CA ARG A 365 -3.14 29.02 13.52
C ARG A 365 -4.04 30.17 13.94
N LEU A 366 -3.46 31.32 14.31
CA LEU A 366 -4.20 32.54 14.63
C LEU A 366 -4.94 33.09 13.40
N ILE A 367 -4.28 33.17 12.24
CA ILE A 367 -4.88 33.62 10.97
C ILE A 367 -6.04 32.70 10.57
N GLU A 368 -5.86 31.39 10.69
CA GLU A 368 -6.90 30.39 10.43
C GLU A 368 -8.12 30.59 11.35
N ALA A 369 -7.90 30.77 12.65
CA ALA A 369 -8.97 31.03 13.61
C ALA A 369 -9.78 32.30 13.31
N LEU A 370 -9.17 33.33 12.72
CA LEU A 370 -9.86 34.55 12.28
C LEU A 370 -10.76 34.36 11.04
N GLY A 371 -10.64 33.24 10.35
CA GLY A 371 -11.59 32.80 9.33
C GLY A 371 -12.92 32.34 9.93
N ASP A 372 -12.90 31.87 11.18
CA ASP A 372 -14.02 31.22 11.86
C ASP A 372 -14.72 32.16 12.82
N ILE A 373 -13.94 33.01 13.50
CA ILE A 373 -14.43 33.95 14.50
C ILE A 373 -14.12 35.37 14.04
N ASP A 374 -15.17 36.14 13.77
CA ASP A 374 -15.04 37.55 13.45
C ASP A 374 -14.88 38.40 14.71
N VAL A 375 -13.73 39.05 14.85
CA VAL A 375 -13.46 40.04 15.90
C VAL A 375 -13.21 41.43 15.30
N PRO A 376 -13.57 42.53 15.97
CA PRO A 376 -13.33 43.88 15.46
C PRO A 376 -11.86 44.12 15.07
N GLY A 377 -11.61 44.53 13.82
CA GLY A 377 -10.25 44.80 13.32
C GLY A 377 -9.54 43.61 12.66
N SER A 378 -10.13 42.41 12.70
CA SER A 378 -9.57 41.21 12.04
C SER A 378 -9.51 41.32 10.52
N LEU A 379 -10.52 41.87 9.86
CA LEU A 379 -10.52 42.02 8.40
C LEU A 379 -9.38 42.94 7.89
N PRO A 380 -9.17 44.15 8.44
CA PRO A 380 -7.98 44.95 8.13
C PRO A 380 -6.65 44.21 8.37
N ALA A 381 -6.55 43.41 9.44
CA ALA A 381 -5.34 42.64 9.74
C ALA A 381 -5.09 41.55 8.69
N LEU A 382 -6.11 40.77 8.31
CA LEU A 382 -6.03 39.78 7.23
C LEU A 382 -5.69 40.43 5.88
N MET A 383 -6.28 41.59 5.58
CA MET A 383 -5.97 42.34 4.37
C MET A 383 -4.51 42.84 4.35
N SER A 384 -3.93 43.16 5.51
CA SER A 384 -2.51 43.53 5.63
C SER A 384 -1.62 42.37 5.20
N VAL A 385 -1.87 41.16 5.74
CA VAL A 385 -1.14 39.94 5.38
C VAL A 385 -1.23 39.71 3.86
N VAL A 386 -2.44 39.73 3.33
CA VAL A 386 -2.71 39.47 1.91
C VAL A 386 -2.07 40.50 0.98
N SER A 387 -1.87 41.74 1.43
CA SER A 387 -1.30 42.82 0.62
C SER A 387 0.22 42.94 0.71
N ASN A 388 0.79 42.55 1.86
CA ASN A 388 2.18 42.88 2.22
C ASN A 388 3.09 41.65 2.33
N GLU A 389 2.55 40.44 2.43
CA GLU A 389 3.30 39.19 2.63
C GLU A 389 3.19 38.27 1.41
N SER A 390 4.12 37.32 1.29
CA SER A 390 4.18 36.36 0.17
C SER A 390 4.62 34.96 0.61
N ASP A 391 4.51 34.64 1.90
CA ASP A 391 4.88 33.37 2.52
C ASP A 391 3.64 32.49 2.78
N ASN A 392 3.80 31.39 3.53
CA ASN A 392 2.69 30.50 3.89
C ASN A 392 1.59 31.18 4.74
N GLY A 393 1.89 32.31 5.40
CA GLY A 393 0.91 33.13 6.11
C GLY A 393 -0.07 33.79 5.15
N TRP A 394 0.39 34.17 3.96
CA TRP A 394 -0.42 34.77 2.92
C TRP A 394 -1.54 33.85 2.42
N SER A 395 -1.24 32.59 2.09
CA SER A 395 -2.25 31.63 1.59
C SER A 395 -3.33 31.32 2.64
N THR A 396 -2.90 31.19 3.90
CA THR A 396 -3.80 31.00 5.05
C THR A 396 -4.74 32.20 5.21
N ALA A 397 -4.25 33.43 5.00
CA ALA A 397 -5.06 34.63 5.08
C ALA A 397 -6.07 34.74 3.91
N VAL A 398 -5.70 34.32 2.69
CA VAL A 398 -6.64 34.23 1.56
C VAL A 398 -7.78 33.24 1.87
N ALA A 399 -7.46 32.08 2.43
CA ALA A 399 -8.46 31.10 2.86
C ALA A 399 -9.39 31.65 3.97
N ALA A 400 -8.82 32.33 4.98
CA ALA A 400 -9.60 32.98 6.03
C ALA A 400 -10.55 34.06 5.47
N ILE A 401 -10.09 34.87 4.51
CA ILE A 401 -10.95 35.85 3.81
C ILE A 401 -12.07 35.16 3.04
N ALA A 402 -11.77 34.09 2.30
CA ALA A 402 -12.76 33.34 1.54
C ALA A 402 -13.88 32.80 2.46
N LYS A 403 -13.51 32.27 3.63
CA LYS A 403 -14.47 31.77 4.64
C LYS A 403 -15.41 32.86 5.16
N ARG A 404 -14.92 34.10 5.27
CA ARG A 404 -15.71 35.26 5.72
C ARG A 404 -16.68 35.82 4.68
N LYS A 405 -16.44 35.55 3.39
CA LYS A 405 -17.30 35.98 2.28
C LYS A 405 -17.58 37.49 2.24
N ASP A 406 -16.59 38.32 2.60
CA ASP A 406 -16.76 39.77 2.68
C ASP A 406 -16.41 40.47 1.35
N PRO A 407 -17.37 41.11 0.66
CA PRO A 407 -17.15 41.71 -0.65
C PRO A 407 -16.16 42.89 -0.63
N ARG A 408 -15.86 43.48 0.53
CA ARG A 408 -14.88 44.58 0.66
C ARG A 408 -13.45 44.15 0.30
N THR A 409 -13.19 42.84 0.26
CA THR A 409 -11.88 42.27 -0.10
C THR A 409 -11.65 42.15 -1.61
N ALA A 410 -12.69 42.32 -2.43
CA ALA A 410 -12.65 42.12 -3.87
C ALA A 410 -11.52 42.88 -4.59
N PRO A 411 -11.24 44.18 -4.32
CA PRO A 411 -10.16 44.88 -5.00
C PRO A 411 -8.77 44.30 -4.71
N ALA A 412 -8.54 43.86 -3.46
CA ALA A 412 -7.27 43.27 -3.04
C ALA A 412 -7.07 41.90 -3.70
N LEU A 413 -8.09 41.05 -3.66
CA LEU A 413 -8.06 39.72 -4.29
C LEU A 413 -7.88 39.81 -5.82
N ARG A 414 -8.56 40.75 -6.50
CA ARG A 414 -8.37 40.96 -7.96
C ARG A 414 -6.95 41.44 -8.28
N SER A 415 -6.33 42.26 -7.43
CA SER A 415 -4.93 42.64 -7.60
C SER A 415 -3.96 41.48 -7.42
N LEU A 416 -4.33 40.43 -6.68
CA LEU A 416 -3.48 39.26 -6.46
C LEU A 416 -3.51 38.28 -7.61
N LEU A 417 -4.64 38.13 -8.31
CA LEU A 417 -4.76 37.22 -9.45
C LEU A 417 -3.63 37.39 -10.48
N THR A 418 -3.22 38.65 -10.72
CA THR A 418 -2.13 38.98 -11.68
C THR A 418 -0.72 38.76 -11.12
N LYS A 419 -0.58 38.61 -9.81
CA LYS A 419 0.69 38.41 -9.10
C LYS A 419 0.94 36.97 -8.68
N THR A 420 -0.12 36.14 -8.63
CA THR A 420 -0.06 34.73 -8.22
C THR A 420 -0.08 33.80 -9.43
N SER A 421 0.47 32.60 -9.30
CA SER A 421 0.40 31.48 -10.25
C SER A 421 0.17 30.17 -9.49
N GLY A 422 -0.07 29.07 -10.19
CA GLY A 422 -0.18 27.77 -9.51
C GLY A 422 -1.45 27.60 -8.68
N ASP A 423 -1.37 26.73 -7.68
CA ASP A 423 -2.38 26.53 -6.63
C ASP A 423 -2.75 27.84 -5.91
N LEU A 424 -1.78 28.75 -5.73
CA LEU A 424 -2.02 30.06 -5.10
C LEU A 424 -3.01 30.89 -5.91
N ARG A 425 -2.95 30.83 -7.25
CA ARG A 425 -3.92 31.52 -8.11
C ARG A 425 -5.31 30.89 -7.99
N ARG A 426 -5.40 29.55 -7.93
CA ARG A 426 -6.68 28.84 -7.70
C ARG A 426 -7.32 29.24 -6.37
N MET A 427 -6.54 29.36 -5.29
CA MET A 427 -7.04 29.84 -4.00
C MET A 427 -7.62 31.27 -4.07
N VAL A 428 -6.96 32.19 -4.80
CA VAL A 428 -7.46 33.56 -4.98
C VAL A 428 -8.74 33.59 -5.81
N ILE A 429 -8.86 32.77 -6.85
CA ILE A 429 -10.10 32.62 -7.64
C ILE A 429 -11.24 32.15 -6.73
N GLY A 430 -11.01 31.10 -5.94
CA GLY A 430 -11.99 30.60 -4.96
C GLY A 430 -12.42 31.69 -3.97
N ALA A 431 -11.49 32.50 -3.47
CA ALA A 431 -11.78 33.61 -2.57
C ALA A 431 -12.62 34.72 -3.23
N LEU A 432 -12.36 35.05 -4.50
CA LEU A 432 -13.15 36.03 -5.25
C LEU A 432 -14.59 35.59 -5.43
N VAL A 433 -14.79 34.32 -5.80
CA VAL A 433 -16.12 33.72 -5.94
C VAL A 433 -16.84 33.74 -4.60
N ALA A 434 -16.19 33.26 -3.53
CA ALA A 434 -16.77 33.22 -2.19
C ALA A 434 -17.17 34.60 -1.64
N CYS A 435 -16.42 35.65 -1.98
CA CYS A 435 -16.72 37.03 -1.58
C CYS A 435 -17.74 37.75 -2.49
N GLY A 436 -18.34 37.04 -3.46
CA GLY A 436 -19.29 37.64 -4.41
C GLY A 436 -18.64 38.71 -5.30
N ALA A 437 -17.33 38.61 -5.53
CA ALA A 437 -16.58 39.61 -6.28
C ALA A 437 -16.78 39.48 -7.80
N MET A 438 -17.39 38.39 -8.28
CA MET A 438 -17.66 38.07 -9.68
C MET A 438 -19.15 37.75 -9.88
N SER A 439 -19.78 38.30 -10.92
CA SER A 439 -21.17 37.97 -11.24
C SER A 439 -21.29 36.58 -11.89
N ALA A 440 -22.47 35.97 -11.85
CA ALA A 440 -22.72 34.68 -12.53
C ALA A 440 -22.47 34.75 -14.04
N ASP A 441 -22.78 35.88 -14.69
CA ASP A 441 -22.50 36.10 -16.11
C ASP A 441 -20.99 36.19 -16.41
N GLU A 442 -20.21 36.85 -15.54
CA GLU A 442 -18.74 36.92 -15.65
C GLU A 442 -18.16 35.50 -15.52
N GLN A 443 -18.56 34.78 -14.46
CA GLN A 443 -18.14 33.40 -14.22
C GLN A 443 -18.50 32.46 -15.37
N MET A 444 -19.74 32.53 -15.88
CA MET A 444 -20.19 31.69 -17.00
C MET A 444 -19.42 32.00 -18.29
N THR A 445 -19.13 33.28 -18.55
CA THR A 445 -18.33 33.68 -19.72
C THR A 445 -16.95 33.02 -19.67
N ASP A 446 -16.31 33.02 -18.51
CA ASP A 446 -15.00 32.40 -18.32
C ASP A 446 -15.06 30.87 -18.49
N VAL A 447 -16.11 30.21 -17.95
CA VAL A 447 -16.36 28.77 -18.17
C VAL A 447 -16.55 28.44 -19.65
N GLU A 448 -17.29 29.26 -20.42
CA GLU A 448 -17.44 29.06 -21.88
C GLU A 448 -16.10 29.21 -22.62
N VAL A 449 -15.28 30.18 -22.23
CA VAL A 449 -13.95 30.41 -22.82
C VAL A 449 -13.04 29.21 -22.58
N TYR A 450 -13.03 28.67 -21.36
CA TYR A 450 -12.31 27.45 -21.04
C TYR A 450 -12.84 26.24 -21.84
N ALA A 451 -14.16 26.02 -21.85
CA ALA A 451 -14.77 24.92 -22.57
C ALA A 451 -14.45 24.98 -24.07
N ALA A 452 -14.55 26.16 -24.70
CA ALA A 452 -14.22 26.35 -26.10
C ALA A 452 -12.73 26.10 -26.40
N MET A 453 -11.82 26.50 -25.51
CA MET A 453 -10.39 26.23 -25.65
C MET A 453 -10.07 24.73 -25.52
N SER A 454 -10.73 24.03 -24.59
CA SER A 454 -10.52 22.58 -24.40
C SER A 454 -10.95 21.70 -25.58
N LEU A 455 -11.75 22.25 -26.51
CA LEU A 455 -12.20 21.56 -27.71
C LEU A 455 -11.19 21.62 -28.87
N THR A 456 -10.21 22.51 -28.82
CA THR A 456 -9.19 22.60 -29.88
C THR A 456 -7.93 21.82 -29.50
N GLU A 457 -7.23 21.26 -30.48
CA GLU A 457 -5.99 20.54 -30.24
C GLU A 457 -4.92 21.47 -29.64
N GLU A 458 -4.78 22.67 -30.19
CA GLU A 458 -3.86 23.68 -29.70
C GLU A 458 -4.20 24.12 -28.27
N GLY A 459 -5.49 24.19 -27.94
CA GLY A 459 -5.95 24.53 -26.61
C GLY A 459 -5.70 23.43 -25.58
N ARG A 460 -5.87 22.16 -25.95
CA ARG A 460 -5.53 21.01 -25.09
C ARG A 460 -4.03 20.97 -24.78
N VAL A 461 -3.18 21.12 -25.80
CA VAL A 461 -1.71 21.18 -25.61
C VAL A 461 -1.33 22.37 -24.73
N ALA A 462 -1.97 23.53 -24.91
CA ALA A 462 -1.75 24.71 -24.06
C ALA A 462 -2.15 24.49 -22.59
N LEU A 463 -3.29 23.83 -22.34
CA LEU A 463 -3.75 23.46 -21.00
C LEU A 463 -2.83 22.42 -20.34
N GLU A 464 -2.31 21.47 -21.12
CA GLU A 464 -1.37 20.45 -20.67
C GLU A 464 0.00 21.03 -20.34
N LEU A 465 0.52 21.94 -21.17
CA LEU A 465 1.77 22.65 -20.91
C LEU A 465 1.69 23.53 -19.65
N ASP A 466 0.56 24.19 -19.40
CA ASP A 466 0.33 24.95 -18.18
C ASP A 466 0.38 24.04 -16.95
N ALA A 467 -0.27 22.87 -17.02
CA ALA A 467 -0.24 21.84 -15.96
C ALA A 467 1.17 21.26 -15.70
N HIS A 468 1.98 21.06 -16.75
CA HIS A 468 3.35 20.56 -16.61
C HIS A 468 4.33 21.63 -16.11
N SER A 469 4.09 22.91 -16.43
CA SER A 469 4.89 24.02 -15.93
C SER A 469 4.75 24.24 -14.40
N GLU A 470 3.70 23.68 -13.79
CA GLU A 470 3.48 23.69 -12.33
C GLU A 470 4.36 22.67 -11.57
N TYR A 471 4.88 21.62 -12.23
CA TYR A 471 5.62 20.53 -11.56
C TYR A 471 7.16 20.62 -11.70
N SER A 472 7.70 21.56 -12.47
CA SER A 472 9.13 21.57 -12.85
C SER A 472 10.03 22.47 -12.01
N VAL A 473 9.69 22.78 -10.75
CA VAL A 473 10.51 23.63 -9.88
C VAL A 473 11.00 22.80 -8.71
N ASP A 474 12.04 21.97 -8.92
CA ASP A 474 12.93 21.49 -7.83
C ASP A 474 14.16 20.66 -8.26
N TYR A 475 14.54 20.61 -9.54
CA TYR A 475 15.86 20.08 -9.93
C TYR A 475 16.76 21.20 -10.45
N ASP A 476 17.88 21.41 -9.74
CA ASP A 476 19.04 22.24 -10.11
C ASP A 476 19.71 21.70 -11.39
N ASP A 477 19.03 21.80 -12.52
CA ASP A 477 19.61 21.55 -13.84
C ASP A 477 19.76 22.87 -14.62
N ASP A 478 21.01 23.20 -14.95
CA ASP A 478 21.46 24.38 -15.74
C ASP A 478 20.79 24.49 -17.13
N GLU A 479 20.01 23.48 -17.56
CA GLU A 479 19.27 23.47 -18.83
C GLU A 479 17.96 24.26 -18.81
N ALA A 480 17.43 24.67 -17.65
CA ALA A 480 16.21 25.49 -17.55
C ALA A 480 16.32 26.86 -18.25
N SER A 481 17.53 27.29 -18.60
CA SER A 481 17.83 28.53 -19.33
C SER A 481 17.45 28.50 -20.83
N LYS A 482 17.00 27.37 -21.37
CA LYS A 482 16.59 27.23 -22.79
C LYS A 482 15.12 26.87 -23.01
N ALA A 483 14.30 26.79 -21.95
CA ALA A 483 12.88 26.54 -22.10
C ALA A 483 12.20 27.66 -22.92
N PRO A 484 11.29 27.33 -23.87
CA PRO A 484 10.56 28.32 -24.63
C PRO A 484 9.77 29.25 -23.68
N LYS A 485 9.67 30.53 -24.05
CA LYS A 485 8.97 31.59 -23.28
C LYS A 485 7.73 31.05 -22.56
N LYS A 486 7.70 31.23 -21.24
CA LYS A 486 6.59 30.99 -20.31
C LYS A 486 5.24 31.23 -21.01
N PHE A 487 4.60 30.15 -21.45
CA PHE A 487 3.27 30.22 -22.04
C PHE A 487 2.32 30.48 -20.87
N SER A 488 1.64 31.64 -20.87
CA SER A 488 0.65 31.99 -19.86
C SER A 488 -0.71 31.91 -20.49
N LEU A 489 -1.60 31.07 -19.94
CA LEU A 489 -2.99 31.07 -20.33
C LEU A 489 -3.63 32.45 -20.08
N PRO A 490 -4.61 32.87 -20.91
CA PRO A 490 -5.48 34.01 -20.60
C PRO A 490 -6.14 33.82 -19.24
N ILE A 491 -6.33 34.92 -18.49
CA ILE A 491 -6.84 34.83 -17.11
C ILE A 491 -8.27 34.25 -17.08
N GLU A 492 -9.05 34.52 -18.12
CA GLU A 492 -10.42 34.01 -18.32
C GLU A 492 -10.43 32.48 -18.45
N VAL A 493 -9.43 31.90 -19.13
CA VAL A 493 -9.29 30.43 -19.25
C VAL A 493 -8.93 29.81 -17.90
N VAL A 494 -8.06 30.47 -17.13
CA VAL A 494 -7.64 29.98 -15.81
C VAL A 494 -8.80 30.04 -14.81
N ILE A 495 -9.58 31.12 -14.83
CA ILE A 495 -10.80 31.26 -14.02
C ILE A 495 -11.83 30.22 -14.45
N GLY A 496 -12.08 30.08 -15.76
CA GLY A 496 -13.03 29.11 -16.29
C GLY A 496 -12.68 27.67 -15.93
N LYS A 497 -11.39 27.30 -15.99
CA LYS A 497 -10.90 25.99 -15.52
C LYS A 497 -11.15 25.81 -14.02
N ALA A 498 -10.74 26.78 -13.21
CA ALA A 498 -10.93 26.71 -11.76
C ALA A 498 -12.41 26.61 -11.37
N LEU A 499 -13.31 27.28 -12.09
CA LEU A 499 -14.76 27.18 -11.91
C LEU A 499 -15.35 25.85 -12.39
N ALA A 500 -14.81 25.30 -13.48
CA ALA A 500 -15.22 23.99 -13.99
C ALA A 500 -14.89 22.86 -13.00
N ASP A 501 -13.80 23.00 -12.25
CA ASP A 501 -13.34 22.03 -11.25
C ASP A 501 -13.99 22.20 -9.85
N VAL A 502 -14.91 23.16 -9.68
CA VAL A 502 -15.64 23.33 -8.41
C VAL A 502 -16.69 22.23 -8.26
N ASP A 503 -16.76 21.63 -7.07
CA ASP A 503 -17.80 20.65 -6.74
C ASP A 503 -19.21 21.29 -6.66
N GLU A 504 -19.43 22.25 -5.75
CA GLU A 504 -20.72 22.96 -5.64
C GLU A 504 -20.61 24.46 -6.01
N PRO A 505 -20.90 24.85 -7.28
CA PRO A 505 -20.94 26.25 -7.68
C PRO A 505 -22.17 26.99 -7.11
N ASP A 506 -22.14 28.33 -7.17
CA ASP A 506 -23.30 29.16 -6.83
C ASP A 506 -24.53 28.78 -7.67
N GLU A 507 -25.72 28.74 -7.05
CA GLU A 507 -26.97 28.36 -7.72
C GLU A 507 -27.24 29.20 -8.98
N SER A 508 -26.88 30.48 -8.97
CA SER A 508 -27.04 31.38 -10.10
C SER A 508 -26.12 31.02 -11.28
N LEU A 509 -24.88 30.62 -11.02
CA LEU A 509 -23.96 30.10 -12.05
C LEU A 509 -24.46 28.77 -12.59
N ALA A 510 -24.84 27.84 -11.72
CA ALA A 510 -25.32 26.51 -12.11
C ALA A 510 -26.58 26.60 -13.00
N ALA A 511 -27.56 27.41 -12.61
CA ALA A 511 -28.77 27.63 -13.39
C ALA A 511 -28.46 28.25 -14.76
N LEU A 512 -27.60 29.28 -14.79
CA LEU A 512 -27.20 29.94 -16.02
C LEU A 512 -26.45 28.99 -16.96
N ALA A 513 -25.57 28.14 -16.43
CA ALA A 513 -24.84 27.14 -17.21
C ALA A 513 -25.78 26.13 -17.87
N ILE A 514 -26.80 25.65 -17.16
CA ILE A 514 -27.83 24.74 -17.71
C ILE A 514 -28.59 25.42 -18.85
N GLU A 515 -29.05 26.66 -18.66
CA GLU A 515 -29.75 27.41 -19.69
C GLU A 515 -28.85 27.64 -20.91
N ARG A 516 -27.58 27.94 -20.66
CA ARG A 516 -26.60 28.23 -21.70
C ARG A 516 -26.24 27.00 -22.52
N ALA A 517 -25.98 25.86 -21.88
CA ALA A 517 -25.74 24.58 -22.54
C ALA A 517 -26.91 24.22 -23.48
N LYS A 518 -28.17 24.41 -23.05
CA LYS A 518 -29.37 24.20 -23.87
C LYS A 518 -29.46 25.19 -25.04
N ALA A 519 -29.19 26.48 -24.79
CA ALA A 519 -29.26 27.50 -25.83
C ALA A 519 -28.20 27.32 -26.94
N VAL A 520 -27.02 26.83 -26.58
CA VAL A 520 -25.90 26.61 -27.50
C VAL A 520 -26.03 25.30 -28.27
N GLN A 521 -26.76 24.30 -27.75
CA GLN A 521 -26.94 22.97 -28.38
C GLN A 521 -27.28 23.00 -29.88
N ILE A 522 -28.14 23.94 -30.29
CA ILE A 522 -28.56 24.09 -31.70
C ILE A 522 -27.45 24.72 -32.56
N LYS A 523 -26.67 25.66 -31.99
CA LYS A 523 -25.69 26.48 -32.71
C LYS A 523 -24.30 25.88 -32.73
N ASN A 524 -23.90 25.23 -31.64
CA ASN A 524 -22.61 24.59 -31.46
C ASN A 524 -22.79 23.36 -30.55
N PRO A 525 -23.11 22.18 -31.11
CA PRO A 525 -23.39 20.98 -30.33
C PRO A 525 -22.15 20.46 -29.56
N GLU A 526 -20.94 20.69 -30.07
CA GLU A 526 -19.69 20.28 -29.40
C GLU A 526 -19.44 21.11 -28.13
N LEU A 527 -19.63 22.43 -28.19
CA LEU A 527 -19.54 23.29 -27.02
C LEU A 527 -20.63 22.96 -25.99
N SER A 528 -21.86 22.70 -26.44
CA SER A 528 -22.95 22.26 -25.57
C SER A 528 -22.63 20.94 -24.86
N ALA A 529 -22.04 19.97 -25.56
CA ALA A 529 -21.59 18.71 -24.98
C ALA A 529 -20.51 18.95 -23.91
N LYS A 530 -19.51 19.79 -24.18
CA LYS A 530 -18.45 20.11 -23.21
C LYS A 530 -18.97 20.85 -21.98
N LEU A 531 -19.89 21.80 -22.15
CA LEU A 531 -20.55 22.45 -21.02
C LEU A 531 -21.39 21.46 -20.20
N THR A 532 -22.06 20.51 -20.86
CA THR A 532 -22.82 19.45 -20.17
C THR A 532 -21.88 18.54 -19.36
N GLU A 533 -20.71 18.22 -19.90
CA GLU A 533 -19.67 17.46 -19.18
C GLU A 533 -19.24 18.18 -17.89
N ILE A 534 -18.97 19.48 -17.96
CA ILE A 534 -18.62 20.32 -16.79
C ILE A 534 -19.78 20.34 -15.78
N ILE A 535 -21.00 20.64 -16.24
CA ILE A 535 -22.21 20.68 -15.39
C ILE A 535 -22.46 19.33 -14.72
N ASN A 536 -22.15 18.22 -15.38
CA ASN A 536 -22.29 16.90 -14.77
C ASN A 536 -21.32 16.73 -13.60
N GLY A 537 -20.11 17.30 -13.65
CA GLY A 537 -19.17 17.29 -12.52
C GLY A 537 -19.60 18.17 -11.33
N TRP A 538 -20.62 19.01 -11.49
CA TRP A 538 -21.12 19.89 -10.44
C TRP A 538 -22.22 19.25 -9.59
N SER A 539 -22.35 19.77 -8.38
CA SER A 539 -23.33 19.43 -7.34
C SER A 539 -24.20 20.67 -7.00
N GLY A 540 -25.34 20.46 -6.34
CA GLY A 540 -26.19 21.55 -5.85
C GLY A 540 -27.64 21.55 -6.39
N ARG A 541 -28.49 22.40 -5.80
CA ARG A 541 -29.94 22.37 -6.02
C ARG A 541 -30.34 22.50 -7.50
N PRO A 542 -29.83 23.45 -8.31
CA PRO A 542 -30.20 23.55 -9.73
C PRO A 542 -29.80 22.32 -10.55
N ILE A 543 -28.64 21.72 -10.23
CA ILE A 543 -28.16 20.50 -10.88
C ILE A 543 -29.12 19.35 -10.57
N TYR A 544 -29.45 19.13 -9.30
CA TYR A 544 -30.37 18.07 -8.89
C TYR A 544 -31.75 18.22 -9.51
N LEU A 545 -32.28 19.44 -9.61
CA LEU A 545 -33.56 19.70 -10.27
C LEU A 545 -33.53 19.29 -11.75
N GLU A 546 -32.46 19.62 -12.48
CA GLU A 546 -32.32 19.22 -13.88
C GLU A 546 -32.13 17.70 -14.02
N ARG A 547 -31.30 17.08 -13.18
CA ARG A 547 -31.08 15.62 -13.17
C ARG A 547 -32.38 14.85 -12.90
N VAL A 548 -33.18 15.28 -11.91
CA VAL A 548 -34.50 14.71 -11.60
C VAL A 548 -35.52 14.99 -12.72
N ARG A 549 -35.48 16.17 -13.35
CA ARG A 549 -36.31 16.48 -14.53
C ARG A 549 -36.05 15.47 -15.65
N ARG A 550 -34.77 15.17 -15.95
CA ARG A 550 -34.37 14.20 -16.99
C ARG A 550 -34.87 12.79 -16.70
N ILE A 551 -34.86 12.35 -15.43
CA ILE A 551 -35.49 11.08 -15.02
C ILE A 551 -36.98 11.10 -15.34
N ARG A 552 -37.68 12.16 -14.92
CA ARG A 552 -39.13 12.28 -15.11
C ARG A 552 -39.55 12.33 -16.58
N THR A 553 -38.75 12.93 -17.46
CA THR A 553 -39.05 13.03 -18.90
C THR A 553 -38.54 11.86 -19.73
N GLY A 554 -37.79 10.93 -19.13
CA GLY A 554 -37.18 9.80 -19.85
C GLY A 554 -35.96 10.19 -20.71
N GLU A 555 -35.33 11.32 -20.41
CA GLU A 555 -34.09 11.83 -21.02
C GLU A 555 -32.83 11.45 -20.18
N THR A 556 -33.00 10.57 -19.19
CA THR A 556 -31.92 10.11 -18.31
C THR A 556 -31.05 9.05 -18.98
N ASP A 557 -29.78 9.06 -18.61
CA ASP A 557 -28.80 8.02 -18.91
C ASP A 557 -28.38 7.32 -17.61
N LEU A 558 -27.40 6.42 -17.71
CA LEU A 558 -26.92 5.61 -16.59
C LEU A 558 -26.15 6.47 -15.56
N ASP A 559 -25.24 7.34 -16.02
CA ASP A 559 -24.43 8.20 -15.15
C ASP A 559 -25.29 9.13 -14.32
N ASN A 560 -26.36 9.70 -14.91
CA ASN A 560 -27.32 10.53 -14.18
C ASN A 560 -28.02 9.77 -13.04
N ILE A 561 -28.34 8.48 -13.24
CA ILE A 561 -28.94 7.63 -12.20
C ILE A 561 -27.90 7.35 -11.11
N ILE A 562 -26.69 6.91 -11.46
CA ILE A 562 -25.64 6.57 -10.49
C ILE A 562 -25.24 7.80 -9.67
N GLY A 563 -25.01 8.95 -10.30
CA GLY A 563 -24.65 10.19 -9.61
C GLY A 563 -25.72 10.65 -8.62
N LEU A 564 -27.01 10.60 -9.00
CA LEU A 564 -28.10 10.91 -8.07
C LEU A 564 -28.21 9.89 -6.91
N LEU A 565 -27.91 8.61 -7.15
CA LEU A 565 -27.88 7.60 -6.09
C LEU A 565 -26.69 7.82 -5.13
N ALA A 566 -25.53 8.22 -5.65
CA ALA A 566 -24.34 8.52 -4.85
C ALA A 566 -24.63 9.73 -3.92
N GLU A 567 -25.30 10.75 -4.45
CA GLU A 567 -25.62 11.98 -3.71
C GLU A 567 -27.01 11.96 -3.03
N ARG A 568 -27.69 10.80 -2.96
CA ARG A 568 -29.11 10.68 -2.57
C ARG A 568 -29.49 11.35 -1.25
N ALA A 569 -28.60 11.32 -0.26
CA ALA A 569 -28.83 11.97 1.03
C ALA A 569 -28.98 13.50 0.88
N THR A 570 -28.02 14.12 0.17
CA THR A 570 -28.03 15.54 -0.16
C THR A 570 -29.19 15.91 -1.07
N VAL A 571 -29.53 15.07 -2.04
CA VAL A 571 -30.67 15.28 -2.95
C VAL A 571 -31.99 15.32 -2.16
N ARG A 572 -32.19 14.41 -1.18
CA ARG A 572 -33.37 14.42 -0.31
C ARG A 572 -33.46 15.68 0.55
N GLU A 573 -32.34 16.17 1.05
CA GLU A 573 -32.28 17.40 1.84
C GLU A 573 -32.64 18.62 0.97
N LYS A 574 -32.02 18.73 -0.21
CA LYS A 574 -32.14 19.94 -1.04
C LYS A 574 -33.42 20.00 -1.89
N ILE A 575 -33.96 18.88 -2.38
CA ILE A 575 -35.14 18.87 -3.29
C ILE A 575 -36.24 17.84 -2.94
N PRO A 576 -36.74 17.80 -1.70
CA PRO A 576 -37.68 16.76 -1.24
C PRO A 576 -39.02 16.77 -1.99
N ASN A 577 -39.51 17.93 -2.43
CA ASN A 577 -40.81 18.05 -3.10
C ASN A 577 -40.77 17.45 -4.52
N GLU A 578 -39.68 17.69 -5.23
CA GLU A 578 -39.47 17.20 -6.59
C GLU A 578 -39.22 15.70 -6.62
N LEU A 579 -38.54 15.14 -5.60
CA LEU A 579 -38.46 13.70 -5.40
C LEU A 579 -39.84 13.08 -5.14
N ASN A 580 -40.66 13.71 -4.29
CA ASN A 580 -42.03 13.22 -4.03
C ASN A 580 -42.89 13.19 -5.30
N ALA A 581 -42.62 14.06 -6.29
CA ALA A 581 -43.33 14.04 -7.57
C ALA A 581 -42.99 12.80 -8.42
N LEU A 582 -41.84 12.14 -8.21
CA LEU A 582 -41.50 10.88 -8.89
C LEU A 582 -42.37 9.71 -8.42
N ARG A 583 -42.96 9.78 -7.21
CA ARG A 583 -43.86 8.74 -6.67
C ARG A 583 -45.08 8.50 -7.55
N SER A 584 -45.60 9.58 -8.14
CA SER A 584 -46.77 9.56 -9.04
C SER A 584 -46.39 9.28 -10.49
N ALA A 585 -45.11 9.06 -10.80
CA ALA A 585 -44.65 8.69 -12.13
C ALA A 585 -44.88 7.18 -12.41
N SER A 586 -44.46 6.71 -13.57
CA SER A 586 -44.47 5.30 -13.96
C SER A 586 -43.13 4.90 -14.59
N GLY A 587 -42.90 3.59 -14.72
CA GLY A 587 -41.69 3.01 -15.28
C GLY A 587 -40.42 3.41 -14.54
N VAL A 588 -39.33 3.64 -15.30
CA VAL A 588 -37.99 3.94 -14.76
C VAL A 588 -38.02 5.05 -13.70
N ALA A 589 -38.80 6.12 -13.92
CA ALA A 589 -38.85 7.27 -13.01
C ALA A 589 -39.39 6.93 -11.62
N ARG A 590 -40.40 6.05 -11.53
CA ARG A 590 -40.98 5.63 -10.24
C ARG A 590 -40.03 4.68 -9.51
N GLY A 591 -39.40 3.75 -10.23
CA GLY A 591 -38.42 2.82 -9.65
C GLY A 591 -37.16 3.52 -9.11
N VAL A 592 -36.58 4.44 -9.87
CA VAL A 592 -35.44 5.27 -9.41
C VAL A 592 -35.87 6.20 -8.29
N GLY A 593 -37.06 6.81 -8.40
CA GLY A 593 -37.63 7.69 -7.37
C GLY A 593 -37.69 7.03 -5.99
N ALA A 594 -38.19 5.79 -5.90
CA ALA A 594 -38.23 5.03 -4.66
C ALA A 594 -36.84 4.79 -4.04
N CYS A 595 -35.81 4.63 -4.87
CA CYS A 595 -34.43 4.45 -4.42
C CYS A 595 -33.78 5.76 -3.97
N LEU A 596 -34.19 6.90 -4.53
CA LEU A 596 -33.75 8.22 -4.06
C LEU A 596 -34.44 8.61 -2.74
N THR A 597 -35.71 8.25 -2.56
CA THR A 597 -36.48 8.52 -1.34
C THR A 597 -36.15 7.56 -0.19
N GLU A 598 -35.72 6.33 -0.50
CA GLU A 598 -35.40 5.25 0.46
C GLU A 598 -36.57 4.94 1.41
N ARG A 599 -37.80 4.90 0.85
CA ARG A 599 -39.04 4.68 1.62
C ARG A 599 -39.60 3.28 1.44
N ASP A 600 -39.70 2.54 2.54
CA ASP A 600 -40.27 1.17 2.57
C ASP A 600 -41.68 1.07 1.96
N ASP A 601 -42.54 2.06 2.19
CA ASP A 601 -43.90 2.07 1.64
C ASP A 601 -43.92 2.16 0.10
N GLU A 602 -42.94 2.85 -0.49
CA GLU A 602 -42.80 2.98 -1.94
C GLU A 602 -42.27 1.69 -2.57
N PHE A 603 -41.26 1.07 -1.95
CA PHE A 603 -40.75 -0.23 -2.40
C PHE A 603 -41.84 -1.30 -2.39
N LEU A 604 -42.59 -1.44 -1.29
CA LEU A 604 -43.68 -2.42 -1.17
C LEU A 604 -44.81 -2.16 -2.18
N SER A 605 -45.10 -0.88 -2.46
CA SER A 605 -46.07 -0.50 -3.48
C SER A 605 -45.62 -0.93 -4.89
N ILE A 606 -44.35 -0.74 -5.24
CA ILE A 606 -43.82 -1.14 -6.55
C ILE A 606 -43.73 -2.67 -6.69
N ILE A 607 -43.32 -3.37 -5.63
CA ILE A 607 -43.25 -4.84 -5.60
C ILE A 607 -44.61 -5.47 -5.89
N SER A 608 -45.70 -4.87 -5.40
CA SER A 608 -47.07 -5.38 -5.54
C SER A 608 -47.80 -4.91 -6.80
N ASP A 609 -47.16 -4.07 -7.62
CA ASP A 609 -47.73 -3.49 -8.85
C ASP A 609 -47.45 -4.38 -10.08
N ASP A 610 -48.08 -4.08 -11.22
CA ASP A 610 -47.84 -4.73 -12.52
C ASP A 610 -46.88 -3.92 -13.44
N ASP A 611 -46.35 -2.79 -12.95
CA ASP A 611 -45.40 -1.96 -13.69
C ASP A 611 -43.98 -2.56 -13.66
N VAL A 612 -43.71 -3.40 -14.67
CA VAL A 612 -42.43 -4.09 -14.83
C VAL A 612 -41.24 -3.14 -14.96
N GLU A 613 -41.38 -2.00 -15.65
CA GLU A 613 -40.27 -1.05 -15.80
C GLU A 613 -39.91 -0.44 -14.43
N SER A 614 -40.91 -0.12 -13.60
CA SER A 614 -40.70 0.34 -12.23
C SER A 614 -40.01 -0.72 -11.37
N GLN A 615 -40.46 -1.98 -11.46
CA GLN A 615 -39.89 -3.08 -10.69
C GLN A 615 -38.43 -3.36 -11.06
N VAL A 616 -38.10 -3.39 -12.36
CA VAL A 616 -36.73 -3.62 -12.83
C VAL A 616 -35.82 -2.45 -12.43
N ALA A 617 -36.24 -1.20 -12.62
CA ALA A 617 -35.46 -0.03 -12.22
C ALA A 617 -35.21 0.00 -10.71
N MET A 618 -36.25 -0.29 -9.91
CA MET A 618 -36.17 -0.37 -8.45
C MET A 618 -35.18 -1.46 -8.03
N LEU A 619 -35.29 -2.69 -8.55
CA LEU A 619 -34.37 -3.78 -8.18
C LEU A 619 -32.93 -3.51 -8.60
N GLY A 620 -32.73 -2.90 -9.77
CA GLY A 620 -31.41 -2.48 -10.25
C GLY A 620 -30.75 -1.49 -9.29
N CYS A 621 -31.46 -0.43 -8.90
CA CYS A 621 -30.96 0.58 -7.97
C CYS A 621 -30.85 0.06 -6.53
N ALA A 622 -31.84 -0.66 -6.03
CA ALA A 622 -31.87 -1.24 -4.67
C ALA A 622 -30.68 -2.15 -4.40
N ARG A 623 -30.25 -2.91 -5.42
CA ARG A 623 -29.03 -3.72 -5.34
C ARG A 623 -27.77 -2.86 -5.15
N LEU A 624 -27.65 -1.76 -5.88
CA LEU A 624 -26.51 -0.83 -5.74
C LEU A 624 -26.51 -0.16 -4.36
N LEU A 625 -27.69 0.16 -3.84
CA LEU A 625 -27.87 0.78 -2.52
C LEU A 625 -27.86 -0.20 -1.34
N ARG A 626 -27.79 -1.52 -1.60
CA ARG A 626 -27.96 -2.56 -0.57
C ARG A 626 -29.28 -2.44 0.21
N THR A 627 -30.33 -1.90 -0.42
CA THR A 627 -31.64 -1.75 0.20
C THR A 627 -32.20 -3.11 0.63
N ASN A 628 -32.68 -3.22 1.86
CA ASN A 628 -33.26 -4.45 2.40
C ASN A 628 -34.71 -4.63 1.94
N LEU A 629 -34.94 -5.43 0.90
CA LEU A 629 -36.26 -5.76 0.37
C LEU A 629 -36.68 -7.17 0.84
N PRO A 630 -37.98 -7.42 1.04
CA PRO A 630 -38.44 -8.75 1.49
C PRO A 630 -38.10 -9.86 0.48
N VAL A 631 -37.12 -10.70 0.82
CA VAL A 631 -36.61 -11.80 -0.02
C VAL A 631 -37.74 -12.68 -0.59
N LYS A 632 -38.76 -12.99 0.21
CA LYS A 632 -39.90 -13.81 -0.22
C LYS A 632 -40.78 -13.13 -1.26
N ASP A 633 -40.94 -11.82 -1.19
CA ASP A 633 -41.77 -11.08 -2.14
C ASP A 633 -41.01 -10.89 -3.46
N ILE A 634 -39.70 -10.64 -3.40
CA ILE A 634 -38.86 -10.61 -4.61
C ILE A 634 -38.82 -11.99 -5.29
N ALA A 635 -38.75 -13.08 -4.53
CA ALA A 635 -38.77 -14.43 -5.09
C ALA A 635 -40.05 -14.75 -5.89
N ARG A 636 -41.20 -14.15 -5.55
CA ARG A 636 -42.45 -14.31 -6.34
C ARG A 636 -42.34 -13.73 -7.75
N MET A 637 -41.43 -12.79 -7.99
CA MET A 637 -41.22 -12.20 -9.32
C MET A 637 -40.68 -13.22 -10.33
N PHE A 638 -40.18 -14.37 -9.88
CA PHE A 638 -39.81 -15.49 -10.77
C PHE A 638 -41.01 -16.10 -11.51
N ASP A 639 -42.24 -15.91 -11.00
CA ASP A 639 -43.47 -16.35 -11.64
C ASP A 639 -43.93 -15.41 -12.77
N SER A 640 -43.33 -14.22 -12.90
CA SER A 640 -43.65 -13.25 -13.96
C SER A 640 -43.41 -13.83 -15.37
N PRO A 641 -44.14 -13.44 -16.41
CA PRO A 641 -43.79 -13.80 -17.79
C PRO A 641 -42.61 -12.97 -18.34
N ASN A 642 -42.21 -11.88 -17.68
CA ASN A 642 -41.16 -10.99 -18.18
C ASN A 642 -39.76 -11.48 -17.78
N ALA A 643 -38.91 -11.79 -18.77
CA ALA A 643 -37.57 -12.31 -18.55
C ALA A 643 -36.64 -11.32 -17.83
N MET A 644 -36.74 -10.02 -18.14
CA MET A 644 -35.90 -8.98 -17.51
C MET A 644 -36.26 -8.80 -16.04
N LEU A 645 -37.53 -8.94 -15.66
CA LEU A 645 -37.94 -8.90 -14.26
C LEU A 645 -37.39 -10.11 -13.48
N LYS A 646 -37.42 -11.31 -14.06
CA LYS A 646 -36.81 -12.50 -13.42
C LYS A 646 -35.32 -12.29 -13.20
N GLU A 647 -34.64 -11.76 -14.22
CA GLU A 647 -33.22 -11.46 -14.17
C GLU A 647 -32.91 -10.40 -13.10
N ALA A 648 -33.70 -9.33 -13.03
CA ALA A 648 -33.57 -8.30 -11.99
C ALA A 648 -33.76 -8.88 -10.58
N ALA A 649 -34.76 -9.76 -10.40
CA ALA A 649 -35.03 -10.42 -9.12
C ALA A 649 -33.88 -11.37 -8.72
N GLU A 650 -33.34 -12.14 -9.67
CA GLU A 650 -32.21 -13.04 -9.43
C GLU A 650 -30.96 -12.24 -9.05
N ARG A 651 -30.61 -11.21 -9.81
CA ARG A 651 -29.44 -10.34 -9.52
C ARG A 651 -29.56 -9.62 -8.18
N TYR A 652 -30.76 -9.17 -7.82
CA TYR A 652 -31.00 -8.59 -6.49
C TYR A 652 -30.75 -9.63 -5.39
N LEU A 653 -31.35 -10.82 -5.47
CA LEU A 653 -31.19 -11.88 -4.47
C LEU A 653 -29.74 -12.39 -4.38
N GLU A 654 -29.03 -12.51 -5.50
CA GLU A 654 -27.61 -12.87 -5.50
C GLU A 654 -26.74 -11.84 -4.81
N SER A 655 -27.02 -10.56 -5.08
CA SER A 655 -26.29 -9.46 -4.45
C SER A 655 -26.58 -9.39 -2.95
N GLU A 656 -27.86 -9.39 -2.55
CA GLU A 656 -28.33 -9.32 -1.15
C GLU A 656 -27.60 -10.38 -0.32
N GLY A 657 -27.59 -11.60 -0.85
CA GLY A 657 -26.63 -12.61 -0.47
C GLY A 657 -26.89 -13.25 0.89
N SER A 658 -28.06 -13.09 1.49
CA SER A 658 -28.47 -13.85 2.70
C SER A 658 -28.60 -15.34 2.42
N LEU A 659 -28.60 -16.14 3.48
CA LEU A 659 -28.77 -17.59 3.38
C LEU A 659 -30.10 -18.00 2.71
N ASP A 660 -31.18 -17.28 2.97
CA ASP A 660 -32.49 -17.52 2.33
C ASP A 660 -32.47 -17.13 0.85
N ALA A 661 -31.90 -15.97 0.50
CA ALA A 661 -31.77 -15.53 -0.88
C ALA A 661 -30.92 -16.51 -1.71
N ARG A 662 -29.78 -16.95 -1.17
CA ARG A 662 -28.90 -17.94 -1.82
C ARG A 662 -29.61 -19.27 -2.04
N ARG A 663 -30.35 -19.78 -1.06
CA ARG A 663 -31.14 -21.02 -1.22
C ARG A 663 -32.17 -20.91 -2.32
N ILE A 664 -32.87 -19.79 -2.40
CA ILE A 664 -33.88 -19.52 -3.42
C ILE A 664 -33.24 -19.48 -4.82
N VAL A 665 -32.11 -18.79 -4.97
CA VAL A 665 -31.38 -18.74 -6.25
C VAL A 665 -30.87 -20.13 -6.63
N LEU A 666 -30.16 -20.83 -5.74
CA LEU A 666 -29.61 -22.17 -6.04
C LEU A 666 -30.69 -23.20 -6.40
N ALA A 667 -31.87 -23.13 -5.79
CA ALA A 667 -32.98 -24.02 -6.12
C ALA A 667 -33.47 -23.89 -7.59
N ARG A 668 -33.16 -22.77 -8.26
CA ARG A 668 -33.46 -22.55 -9.68
C ARG A 668 -32.39 -23.10 -10.62
N HIS A 669 -31.22 -23.46 -10.08
CA HIS A 669 -30.05 -23.93 -10.82
C HIS A 669 -29.59 -25.35 -10.38
N PRO A 670 -30.49 -26.34 -10.29
CA PRO A 670 -30.13 -27.67 -9.81
C PRO A 670 -29.11 -28.34 -10.74
N GLY A 671 -28.09 -28.99 -10.17
CA GLY A 671 -27.02 -29.65 -10.92
C GLY A 671 -26.03 -28.75 -11.67
N GLU A 672 -26.19 -27.42 -11.63
CA GLU A 672 -25.26 -26.50 -12.30
C GLU A 672 -23.93 -26.33 -11.55
N ALA A 673 -23.89 -26.72 -10.26
CA ALA A 673 -22.80 -26.42 -9.33
C ALA A 673 -22.49 -24.92 -9.25
N ARG A 674 -23.54 -24.08 -9.30
CA ARG A 674 -23.43 -22.61 -9.27
C ARG A 674 -22.87 -22.14 -7.92
N LEU A 675 -21.89 -21.24 -7.95
CA LEU A 675 -21.24 -20.70 -6.74
C LEU A 675 -21.73 -19.27 -6.48
N LEU A 676 -22.30 -19.03 -5.30
CA LEU A 676 -22.81 -17.72 -4.89
C LEU A 676 -21.91 -17.05 -3.86
N GLY A 677 -21.99 -15.72 -3.76
CA GLY A 677 -21.16 -14.89 -2.87
C GLY A 677 -20.33 -13.91 -3.68
N SER A 678 -20.23 -12.68 -3.18
CA SER A 678 -19.45 -11.60 -3.79
C SER A 678 -17.96 -11.71 -3.44
N HIS A 679 -17.12 -11.13 -4.30
CA HIS A 679 -15.72 -10.84 -3.99
C HIS A 679 -15.63 -9.51 -3.23
N SER A 680 -14.84 -8.56 -3.72
CA SER A 680 -14.92 -7.13 -3.37
C SER A 680 -16.28 -6.50 -3.74
N ALA A 681 -16.95 -7.03 -4.76
CA ALA A 681 -18.24 -6.60 -5.24
C ALA A 681 -19.05 -7.79 -5.79
N PHE A 682 -20.37 -7.61 -5.94
CA PHE A 682 -21.20 -8.49 -6.76
C PHE A 682 -21.10 -8.06 -8.23
N MET A 683 -20.62 -8.94 -9.10
CA MET A 683 -20.36 -8.66 -10.51
C MET A 683 -21.22 -9.59 -11.39
N PRO A 684 -22.33 -9.10 -11.99
CA PRO A 684 -23.19 -9.91 -12.86
C PRO A 684 -22.46 -10.42 -14.11
N ASP A 685 -21.70 -9.54 -14.78
CA ASP A 685 -20.84 -9.89 -15.90
C ASP A 685 -19.44 -9.28 -15.69
N PRO A 686 -18.43 -10.09 -15.32
CA PRO A 686 -17.09 -9.64 -15.02
C PRO A 686 -16.28 -9.27 -16.27
N LYS A 687 -16.80 -9.52 -17.48
CA LYS A 687 -16.18 -9.06 -18.74
C LYS A 687 -16.63 -7.66 -19.15
N LYS A 688 -17.65 -7.10 -18.50
CA LYS A 688 -18.25 -5.80 -18.84
C LYS A 688 -17.98 -4.74 -17.77
N VAL A 689 -16.83 -4.81 -17.11
CA VAL A 689 -16.50 -3.88 -16.03
C VAL A 689 -16.18 -2.52 -16.61
N GLU A 690 -17.13 -1.59 -16.51
CA GLU A 690 -16.89 -0.16 -16.74
C GLU A 690 -16.75 0.52 -15.38
N SER A 691 -15.55 1.04 -15.10
CA SER A 691 -15.29 1.90 -13.95
C SER A 691 -15.72 3.33 -14.29
N SER A 692 -16.64 3.90 -13.52
CA SER A 692 -16.95 5.33 -13.56
C SER A 692 -16.73 5.95 -12.18
N SER A 693 -16.36 7.24 -12.14
CA SER A 693 -16.16 7.99 -10.89
C SER A 693 -17.42 7.98 -10.02
N TYR A 694 -18.60 8.13 -10.62
CA TYR A 694 -19.89 8.06 -9.90
C TYR A 694 -20.12 6.71 -9.22
N LEU A 695 -19.67 5.61 -9.84
CA LEU A 695 -19.83 4.28 -9.30
C LEU A 695 -18.92 4.06 -8.09
N ASP A 696 -17.68 4.57 -8.14
CA ASP A 696 -16.76 4.55 -6.99
C ASP A 696 -17.32 5.39 -5.82
N GLU A 697 -17.84 6.59 -6.09
CA GLU A 697 -18.50 7.42 -5.07
C GLU A 697 -19.75 6.74 -4.50
N LEU A 698 -20.57 6.10 -5.34
CA LEU A 698 -21.72 5.34 -4.87
C LEU A 698 -21.30 4.23 -3.90
N PHE A 699 -20.24 3.48 -4.20
CA PHE A 699 -19.72 2.44 -3.32
C PHE A 699 -19.29 3.02 -1.97
N LYS A 700 -18.51 4.12 -1.96
CA LYS A 700 -18.11 4.83 -0.73
C LYS A 700 -19.32 5.21 0.12
N THR A 701 -20.41 5.66 -0.49
CA THR A 701 -21.64 6.04 0.25
C THR A 701 -22.41 4.87 0.85
N VAL A 702 -22.07 3.62 0.49
CA VAL A 702 -22.77 2.41 0.94
C VAL A 702 -21.92 1.56 1.89
N ASN A 703 -20.60 1.43 1.63
CA ASN A 703 -19.72 0.56 2.40
C ASN A 703 -18.40 1.21 2.85
N ALA A 704 -18.24 2.53 2.68
CA ALA A 704 -17.03 3.30 3.01
C ALA A 704 -15.74 2.81 2.32
N LYS A 705 -15.84 2.05 1.22
CA LYS A 705 -14.70 1.48 0.50
C LYS A 705 -14.81 1.75 -0.99
N SER A 706 -13.67 1.99 -1.63
CA SER A 706 -13.59 2.11 -3.08
C SER A 706 -13.83 0.77 -3.79
N TYR A 707 -14.27 0.85 -5.03
CA TYR A 707 -14.51 -0.30 -5.89
C TYR A 707 -13.19 -0.95 -6.34
N ILE A 708 -12.95 -2.21 -5.96
CA ILE A 708 -11.79 -3.00 -6.45
C ILE A 708 -12.27 -3.90 -7.59
N ALA A 709 -11.92 -3.51 -8.83
CA ALA A 709 -12.41 -4.13 -10.07
C ALA A 709 -11.71 -5.44 -10.47
N SER A 710 -10.46 -5.66 -10.04
CA SER A 710 -9.60 -6.73 -10.56
C SER A 710 -9.20 -7.72 -9.47
N LEU A 711 -9.53 -9.00 -9.69
CA LEU A 711 -8.97 -10.16 -8.99
C LEU A 711 -8.68 -11.26 -10.03
N PRO A 712 -7.50 -11.25 -10.67
CA PRO A 712 -7.12 -12.26 -11.64
C PRO A 712 -7.01 -13.67 -11.01
N ASN A 713 -7.19 -14.71 -11.81
CA ASN A 713 -6.89 -16.14 -11.54
C ASN A 713 -7.79 -17.03 -10.66
N LEU A 714 -8.65 -16.54 -9.76
CA LEU A 714 -9.46 -17.45 -8.90
C LEU A 714 -10.50 -18.31 -9.68
N ARG A 715 -11.05 -17.75 -10.77
CA ARG A 715 -12.11 -18.39 -11.57
C ARG A 715 -11.69 -19.65 -12.33
N ALA A 716 -10.41 -19.76 -12.69
CA ALA A 716 -9.93 -20.91 -13.45
C ALA A 716 -9.96 -22.18 -12.60
N PHE A 717 -9.51 -22.08 -11.35
CA PHE A 717 -9.55 -23.18 -10.39
C PHE A 717 -10.97 -23.45 -9.90
N GLU A 718 -11.79 -22.43 -9.68
CA GLU A 718 -13.22 -22.57 -9.38
C GLU A 718 -13.94 -23.47 -10.42
N ARG A 719 -13.77 -23.17 -11.71
CA ARG A 719 -14.36 -23.97 -12.81
C ARG A 719 -13.88 -25.42 -12.81
N LYS A 720 -12.63 -25.67 -12.43
CA LYS A 720 -12.09 -27.03 -12.28
C LYS A 720 -12.85 -27.80 -11.19
N LEU A 721 -13.07 -27.18 -10.03
CA LEU A 721 -13.83 -27.79 -8.93
C LEU A 721 -15.31 -28.03 -9.31
N GLN A 722 -15.93 -27.09 -10.03
CA GLN A 722 -17.29 -27.25 -10.56
C GLN A 722 -17.41 -28.42 -11.52
N THR A 723 -16.45 -28.58 -12.45
CA THR A 723 -16.43 -29.74 -13.35
C THR A 723 -16.27 -31.04 -12.57
N GLU A 724 -15.36 -31.05 -11.58
CA GLU A 724 -15.08 -32.23 -10.75
C GLU A 724 -16.33 -32.75 -10.01
N ILE A 725 -17.06 -31.87 -9.31
CA ILE A 725 -18.28 -32.25 -8.54
C ILE A 725 -19.44 -32.71 -9.44
N LYS A 726 -19.47 -32.25 -10.70
CA LYS A 726 -20.48 -32.65 -11.69
C LYS A 726 -20.16 -34.03 -12.30
N GLU A 727 -18.91 -34.28 -12.62
CA GLU A 727 -18.47 -35.51 -13.29
C GLU A 727 -18.38 -36.72 -12.35
N ASP A 728 -17.87 -36.53 -11.12
CA ASP A 728 -17.73 -37.62 -10.16
C ASP A 728 -19.04 -37.87 -9.38
N LYS A 729 -19.68 -39.01 -9.63
CA LYS A 729 -20.93 -39.43 -8.98
C LYS A 729 -20.78 -39.82 -7.50
N ASN A 730 -19.55 -40.03 -7.04
CA ASN A 730 -19.24 -40.39 -5.66
C ASN A 730 -18.82 -39.17 -4.83
N LEU A 731 -18.46 -38.05 -5.47
CA LEU A 731 -18.12 -36.80 -4.79
C LEU A 731 -19.40 -36.08 -4.33
N ILE A 732 -19.47 -35.78 -3.03
CA ILE A 732 -20.62 -35.17 -2.36
C ILE A 732 -20.39 -33.67 -2.17
N ALA A 733 -19.21 -33.29 -1.69
CA ALA A 733 -18.86 -31.91 -1.39
C ALA A 733 -17.35 -31.64 -1.58
N ILE A 734 -17.04 -30.40 -1.90
CA ILE A 734 -15.69 -29.84 -1.99
C ILE A 734 -15.61 -28.65 -1.05
N PHE A 735 -14.57 -28.60 -0.23
CA PHE A 735 -14.18 -27.43 0.57
C PHE A 735 -12.80 -26.99 0.09
N ALA A 736 -12.63 -25.73 -0.28
CA ALA A 736 -11.35 -25.26 -0.81
C ALA A 736 -10.96 -23.89 -0.27
N GLN A 737 -9.67 -23.71 0.03
CA GLN A 737 -9.05 -22.42 0.25
C GLN A 737 -8.25 -22.07 -1.00
N LEU A 738 -8.62 -20.95 -1.60
CA LEU A 738 -8.12 -20.50 -2.89
C LEU A 738 -7.42 -19.14 -2.73
N PRO A 739 -6.11 -19.10 -2.43
CA PRO A 739 -5.36 -17.85 -2.49
C PRO A 739 -5.28 -17.35 -3.93
N GLU A 740 -5.12 -16.03 -4.08
CA GLU A 740 -4.81 -15.41 -5.38
C GLU A 740 -3.53 -16.01 -5.96
N GLY A 741 -3.58 -16.34 -7.26
CA GLY A 741 -2.51 -17.06 -7.96
C GLY A 741 -2.91 -18.47 -8.42
N LYS A 742 -1.93 -19.21 -8.96
CA LYS A 742 -2.13 -20.58 -9.49
C LYS A 742 -1.55 -21.67 -8.58
N SER A 743 -0.94 -21.26 -7.47
CA SER A 743 -0.23 -22.09 -6.49
C SER A 743 -0.96 -22.07 -5.14
N GLN A 744 -0.51 -22.90 -4.20
CA GLN A 744 -0.95 -22.97 -2.80
C GLN A 744 -2.44 -23.27 -2.54
N GLN A 745 -3.17 -23.77 -3.53
CA GLN A 745 -4.58 -24.10 -3.39
C GLN A 745 -4.75 -25.32 -2.46
N GLN A 746 -5.66 -25.25 -1.49
CA GLN A 746 -5.91 -26.34 -0.55
C GLN A 746 -7.34 -26.86 -0.72
N VAL A 747 -7.53 -28.17 -0.83
CA VAL A 747 -8.84 -28.77 -1.14
C VAL A 747 -9.10 -30.00 -0.27
N VAL A 748 -10.24 -30.01 0.42
CA VAL A 748 -10.81 -31.18 1.08
C VAL A 748 -12.00 -31.68 0.27
N ARG A 749 -12.00 -32.98 -0.06
CA ARG A 749 -13.05 -33.64 -0.84
C ARG A 749 -13.78 -34.67 0.03
N LEU A 750 -15.10 -34.65 -0.01
CA LEU A 750 -15.94 -35.64 0.64
C LEU A 750 -16.56 -36.56 -0.42
N TYR A 751 -16.15 -37.82 -0.42
CA TYR A 751 -16.78 -38.88 -1.21
C TYR A 751 -17.78 -39.67 -0.35
N LYS A 752 -18.60 -40.51 -0.99
CA LYS A 752 -19.54 -41.42 -0.30
C LYS A 752 -18.89 -42.38 0.69
N ASP A 753 -17.63 -42.75 0.47
CA ASP A 753 -16.90 -43.78 1.20
C ASP A 753 -15.63 -43.29 1.90
N ARG A 754 -15.17 -42.05 1.63
CA ARG A 754 -13.93 -41.49 2.20
C ARG A 754 -13.88 -39.98 2.10
N SER A 755 -12.93 -39.36 2.80
CA SER A 755 -12.54 -37.97 2.58
C SER A 755 -11.04 -37.86 2.25
N THR A 756 -10.68 -36.88 1.43
CA THR A 756 -9.29 -36.65 1.03
C THR A 756 -8.91 -35.19 1.19
N TYR A 757 -7.62 -34.95 1.47
CA TYR A 757 -7.01 -33.63 1.46
C TYR A 757 -6.00 -33.56 0.31
N THR A 758 -5.93 -32.41 -0.35
CA THR A 758 -5.00 -32.14 -1.44
C THR A 758 -4.47 -30.71 -1.35
N TYR A 759 -3.15 -30.58 -1.33
CA TYR A 759 -2.44 -29.30 -1.44
C TYR A 759 -1.81 -29.20 -2.83
N TYR A 760 -2.10 -28.12 -3.56
CA TYR A 760 -1.51 -27.84 -4.87
C TYR A 760 -0.37 -26.86 -4.67
N ASP A 761 0.86 -27.33 -4.82
CA ASP A 761 2.04 -26.45 -4.72
C ASP A 761 2.12 -25.53 -5.95
N ASP A 762 1.70 -26.05 -7.11
CA ASP A 762 1.57 -25.33 -8.38
C ASP A 762 0.59 -26.09 -9.32
N PRO A 763 0.29 -25.59 -10.54
CA PRO A 763 -0.64 -26.26 -11.47
C PRO A 763 -0.30 -27.70 -11.87
N ALA A 764 0.96 -28.11 -11.73
CA ALA A 764 1.47 -29.42 -12.13
C ALA A 764 1.72 -30.37 -10.96
N ARG A 765 1.94 -29.86 -9.74
CA ARG A 765 2.25 -30.66 -8.53
C ARG A 765 1.15 -30.59 -7.48
N SER A 766 0.73 -31.77 -7.00
CA SER A 766 -0.20 -31.87 -5.88
C SER A 766 0.23 -32.93 -4.89
N TRP A 767 -0.06 -32.68 -3.62
CA TRP A 767 0.23 -33.52 -2.49
C TRP A 767 -1.10 -33.96 -1.89
N SER A 768 -1.34 -35.27 -1.78
CA SER A 768 -2.65 -35.75 -1.33
C SER A 768 -2.57 -36.91 -0.35
N ARG A 769 -3.60 -37.04 0.48
CA ARG A 769 -3.82 -38.16 1.40
C ARG A 769 -5.30 -38.36 1.71
N ASN A 770 -5.64 -39.55 2.21
CA ASN A 770 -6.94 -39.76 2.84
C ASN A 770 -6.94 -39.11 4.23
N LEU A 771 -8.08 -38.54 4.62
CA LEU A 771 -8.31 -38.06 5.97
C LEU A 771 -8.94 -39.17 6.81
N THR A 772 -8.64 -39.16 8.11
CA THR A 772 -9.40 -39.95 9.08
C THR A 772 -10.75 -39.31 9.37
N ASP A 773 -11.73 -40.10 9.82
CA ASP A 773 -13.05 -39.57 10.21
C ASP A 773 -12.96 -38.47 11.26
N LYS A 774 -12.00 -38.58 12.19
CA LYS A 774 -11.74 -37.57 13.23
C LYS A 774 -11.18 -36.27 12.65
N GLU A 775 -10.22 -36.34 11.73
CA GLU A 775 -9.67 -35.15 11.07
C GLU A 775 -10.74 -34.40 10.27
N TYR A 776 -11.54 -35.14 9.48
CA TYR A 776 -12.64 -34.53 8.73
C TYR A 776 -13.70 -33.93 9.65
N ALA A 777 -14.09 -34.62 10.73
CA ALA A 777 -15.06 -34.11 11.70
C ALA A 777 -14.57 -32.82 12.38
N ASN A 778 -13.29 -32.75 12.76
CA ASN A 778 -12.69 -31.55 13.33
C ASN A 778 -12.69 -30.37 12.34
N PHE A 779 -12.24 -30.63 11.10
CA PHE A 779 -12.25 -29.64 10.03
C PHE A 779 -13.66 -29.08 9.79
N TYR A 780 -14.64 -29.97 9.63
CA TYR A 780 -16.04 -29.58 9.39
C TYR A 780 -16.65 -28.84 10.60
N SER A 781 -16.32 -29.27 11.83
CA SER A 781 -16.75 -28.59 13.05
C SER A 781 -16.20 -27.16 13.14
N SER A 782 -14.97 -26.91 12.67
CA SER A 782 -14.41 -25.55 12.61
C SER A 782 -15.24 -24.65 11.69
N ILE A 783 -15.63 -25.14 10.50
CA ILE A 783 -16.47 -24.39 9.56
C ILE A 783 -17.83 -24.04 10.18
N VAL A 784 -18.47 -25.00 10.85
CA VAL A 784 -19.80 -24.81 11.44
C VAL A 784 -19.74 -23.88 12.67
N SER A 785 -18.77 -24.08 13.56
CA SER A 785 -18.64 -23.28 14.79
C SER A 785 -18.30 -21.82 14.52
N ASN A 786 -17.48 -21.56 13.50
CA ASN A 786 -17.13 -20.20 13.05
C ASN A 786 -18.17 -19.59 12.09
N LYS A 787 -19.29 -20.28 11.82
CA LYS A 787 -20.39 -19.81 10.95
C LYS A 787 -19.92 -19.27 9.60
N ILE A 788 -18.95 -19.93 8.97
CA ILE A 788 -18.30 -19.45 7.74
C ILE A 788 -19.31 -19.13 6.62
N ASP A 789 -20.38 -19.93 6.48
CA ASP A 789 -21.45 -19.71 5.50
C ASP A 789 -22.21 -18.37 5.72
N SER A 790 -22.14 -17.77 6.90
CA SER A 790 -22.79 -16.50 7.22
C SER A 790 -21.88 -15.28 7.08
N LEU A 791 -20.58 -15.47 6.82
CA LEU A 791 -19.62 -14.37 6.72
C LEU A 791 -19.84 -13.55 5.45
N SER A 792 -19.76 -12.23 5.59
CA SER A 792 -19.63 -11.28 4.48
C SER A 792 -18.16 -11.22 4.01
N PRO A 793 -17.89 -10.78 2.77
CA PRO A 793 -16.53 -10.55 2.31
C PRO A 793 -15.78 -9.57 3.22
N THR A 794 -14.51 -9.86 3.47
CA THR A 794 -13.68 -9.06 4.38
C THR A 794 -12.58 -8.36 3.60
N LEU A 795 -12.59 -7.02 3.60
CA LEU A 795 -11.55 -6.19 2.97
C LEU A 795 -10.85 -5.42 4.10
N HIS A 796 -9.64 -5.81 4.50
CA HIS A 796 -8.85 -5.08 5.51
C HIS A 796 -7.85 -4.12 4.82
N GLY A 797 -7.57 -3.00 5.50
CA GLY A 797 -6.96 -1.78 4.96
C GLY A 797 -5.81 -1.99 3.97
N CYS A 798 -6.08 -1.66 2.71
CA CYS A 798 -5.10 -1.50 1.64
C CYS A 798 -4.65 -0.03 1.64
N ASN A 799 -3.97 0.41 2.69
CA ASN A 799 -3.65 1.83 2.88
C ASN A 799 -2.30 2.26 2.28
N ASP A 800 -1.55 1.35 1.64
CA ASP A 800 -0.31 1.68 0.96
C ASP A 800 -0.47 1.54 -0.55
N VAL A 801 -0.16 2.63 -1.25
CA VAL A 801 -0.23 2.78 -2.72
C VAL A 801 0.69 1.79 -3.46
N ASP A 802 1.61 1.14 -2.73
CA ASP A 802 2.61 0.18 -3.26
C ASP A 802 2.46 -1.27 -2.75
N ALA A 803 1.52 -1.58 -1.86
CA ALA A 803 1.32 -2.93 -1.35
C ALA A 803 0.20 -3.65 -2.13
N ARG A 804 0.58 -4.63 -2.98
CA ARG A 804 -0.38 -5.59 -3.54
C ARG A 804 -1.21 -6.18 -2.39
N CYS A 805 -2.54 -6.13 -2.52
CA CYS A 805 -3.48 -6.67 -1.53
C CYS A 805 -3.94 -8.08 -1.95
N PRO A 806 -3.17 -9.15 -1.66
CA PRO A 806 -3.51 -10.48 -2.12
C PRO A 806 -4.87 -10.91 -1.56
N GLY A 807 -5.77 -11.27 -2.46
CA GLY A 807 -7.08 -11.83 -2.13
C GLY A 807 -7.04 -13.34 -1.91
N ALA A 808 -8.03 -13.88 -1.22
CA ALA A 808 -8.25 -15.32 -1.10
C ALA A 808 -9.75 -15.63 -0.94
N GLU A 809 -10.14 -16.85 -1.31
CA GLU A 809 -11.51 -17.34 -1.18
C GLU A 809 -11.56 -18.64 -0.39
N PHE A 810 -12.58 -18.77 0.46
CA PHE A 810 -13.02 -20.06 0.98
C PHE A 810 -14.29 -20.50 0.25
N VAL A 811 -14.24 -21.67 -0.38
CA VAL A 811 -15.30 -22.23 -1.24
C VAL A 811 -15.91 -23.48 -0.60
N LEU A 812 -17.23 -23.51 -0.47
CA LEU A 812 -18.03 -24.68 -0.13
C LEU A 812 -18.91 -25.04 -1.33
N LEU A 813 -18.70 -26.18 -1.94
CA LEU A 813 -19.36 -26.55 -3.20
C LEU A 813 -19.96 -27.95 -3.15
N GLY A 814 -21.25 -28.06 -3.50
CA GLY A 814 -21.95 -29.30 -3.77
C GLY A 814 -22.49 -29.34 -5.20
N ARG A 815 -23.16 -30.45 -5.55
CA ARG A 815 -23.71 -30.68 -6.90
C ARG A 815 -24.79 -29.66 -7.30
N ASP A 816 -25.62 -29.26 -6.34
CA ASP A 816 -26.70 -28.28 -6.54
C ASP A 816 -26.23 -26.83 -6.31
N GLY A 817 -24.92 -26.62 -6.19
CA GLY A 817 -24.30 -25.32 -5.97
C GLY A 817 -23.66 -25.17 -4.61
N GLY A 818 -23.24 -23.94 -4.31
CA GLY A 818 -22.42 -23.65 -3.15
C GLY A 818 -22.27 -22.17 -2.85
N ARG A 819 -21.34 -21.86 -1.94
CA ARG A 819 -20.99 -20.51 -1.52
C ARG A 819 -19.48 -20.29 -1.52
N ARG A 820 -19.05 -19.08 -1.86
CA ARG A 820 -17.73 -18.54 -1.54
C ARG A 820 -17.78 -17.44 -0.48
N VAL A 821 -16.68 -17.30 0.24
CA VAL A 821 -16.38 -16.18 1.14
C VAL A 821 -15.03 -15.61 0.73
N PHE A 822 -14.98 -14.33 0.35
CA PHE A 822 -13.77 -13.65 -0.08
C PHE A 822 -13.15 -12.85 1.07
N PHE A 823 -11.82 -12.83 1.13
CA PHE A 823 -11.06 -12.05 2.10
C PHE A 823 -9.77 -11.50 1.50
N SER A 824 -9.37 -10.28 1.90
CA SER A 824 -8.16 -9.60 1.45
C SER A 824 -7.57 -8.74 2.57
N GLY A 825 -6.24 -8.63 2.58
CA GLY A 825 -5.47 -7.94 3.62
C GLY A 825 -5.19 -8.80 4.85
N TYR A 826 -4.03 -8.63 5.50
CA TYR A 826 -3.64 -9.34 6.73
C TYR A 826 -3.61 -8.35 7.91
N PRO A 827 -4.02 -8.74 9.13
CA PRO A 827 -4.59 -10.05 9.52
C PRO A 827 -6.03 -10.26 9.03
N TYR A 828 -6.36 -11.51 8.70
CA TYR A 828 -7.75 -11.91 8.43
C TYR A 828 -8.57 -11.92 9.72
N GLY A 829 -9.91 -11.85 9.61
CA GLY A 829 -10.81 -12.05 10.76
C GLY A 829 -10.59 -13.40 11.45
N HIS A 830 -10.82 -13.44 12.77
CA HIS A 830 -10.57 -14.61 13.63
C HIS A 830 -11.22 -15.91 13.09
N GLU A 831 -12.42 -15.79 12.50
CA GLU A 831 -13.18 -16.91 11.95
C GLU A 831 -12.48 -17.59 10.76
N ILE A 832 -11.88 -16.81 9.86
CA ILE A 832 -11.15 -17.35 8.70
C ILE A 832 -9.82 -17.95 9.16
N HIS A 833 -9.12 -17.27 10.08
CA HIS A 833 -7.89 -17.78 10.65
C HIS A 833 -8.06 -19.17 11.28
N ALA A 834 -9.18 -19.41 11.97
CA ALA A 834 -9.48 -20.72 12.55
C ALA A 834 -9.68 -21.85 11.51
N VAL A 835 -10.08 -21.53 10.28
CA VAL A 835 -10.17 -22.49 9.17
C VAL A 835 -8.81 -22.71 8.52
N ASP A 836 -8.03 -21.64 8.35
CA ASP A 836 -6.67 -21.69 7.82
C ASP A 836 -5.76 -22.57 8.69
N GLU A 837 -5.86 -22.45 10.02
CA GLU A 837 -5.16 -23.33 10.96
C GLU A 837 -5.53 -24.81 10.78
N GLN A 838 -6.79 -25.11 10.40
CA GLN A 838 -7.18 -26.50 10.13
C GLN A 838 -6.51 -27.00 8.84
N PHE A 839 -6.45 -26.20 7.79
CA PHE A 839 -5.74 -26.58 6.56
C PHE A 839 -4.24 -26.83 6.82
N GLU A 840 -3.58 -25.94 7.58
CA GLU A 840 -2.18 -26.12 7.96
C GLU A 840 -1.96 -27.35 8.87
N THR A 841 -2.92 -27.65 9.74
CA THR A 841 -2.91 -28.90 10.52
C THR A 841 -2.99 -30.11 9.57
N LEU A 842 -3.93 -30.13 8.62
CA LEU A 842 -4.08 -31.23 7.66
C LEU A 842 -2.83 -31.45 6.79
N LYS A 843 -2.12 -30.36 6.47
CA LYS A 843 -0.86 -30.36 5.73
C LYS A 843 0.30 -30.99 6.50
N THR A 844 0.34 -30.81 7.82
CA THR A 844 1.50 -31.17 8.67
C THR A 844 1.35 -32.50 9.42
N THR A 845 0.13 -32.97 9.69
CA THR A 845 -0.09 -34.13 10.57
C THR A 845 -0.07 -35.51 9.89
N GLY A 846 0.15 -35.60 8.57
CA GLY A 846 0.10 -36.86 7.83
C GLY A 846 1.09 -36.95 6.68
N GLU A 847 1.41 -38.18 6.28
CA GLU A 847 2.29 -38.44 5.13
C GLU A 847 1.53 -38.13 3.83
N LEU A 848 1.98 -37.08 3.14
CA LEU A 848 1.42 -36.66 1.87
C LEU A 848 2.10 -37.39 0.71
N LYS A 849 1.29 -37.85 -0.26
CA LYS A 849 1.80 -38.45 -1.49
C LYS A 849 1.88 -37.40 -2.60
N LEU A 850 3.09 -37.13 -3.08
CA LEU A 850 3.33 -36.31 -4.27
C LEU A 850 2.78 -36.98 -5.53
N SER A 851 2.05 -36.21 -6.32
CA SER A 851 1.55 -36.59 -7.64
C SER A 851 1.79 -35.45 -8.63
N TYR A 852 2.24 -35.81 -9.83
CA TYR A 852 2.42 -34.86 -10.93
C TYR A 852 1.28 -35.04 -11.93
N ARG A 853 0.63 -33.94 -12.32
CA ARG A 853 -0.36 -33.93 -13.41
C ARG A 853 0.22 -34.49 -14.72
N LEU A 854 1.53 -34.30 -14.94
CA LEU A 854 2.25 -34.84 -16.09
C LEU A 854 2.27 -36.37 -16.14
N ALA A 855 2.13 -37.07 -15.01
CA ALA A 855 2.11 -38.53 -14.97
C ALA A 855 0.89 -39.10 -15.72
N ASP A 856 -0.22 -38.36 -15.78
CA ASP A 856 -1.41 -38.75 -16.54
C ASP A 856 -1.20 -38.66 -18.07
N LYS A 857 -0.22 -37.84 -18.50
CA LYS A 857 0.04 -37.53 -19.91
C LYS A 857 1.28 -38.24 -20.47
N ILE A 858 2.30 -38.45 -19.63
CA ILE A 858 3.56 -39.07 -20.00
C ILE A 858 3.63 -40.46 -19.37
N LYS A 859 3.27 -41.48 -20.17
CA LYS A 859 3.42 -42.87 -19.75
C LYS A 859 4.89 -43.19 -19.49
N GLY A 860 5.21 -43.66 -18.29
CA GLY A 860 6.59 -43.99 -17.89
C GLY A 860 7.37 -42.81 -17.28
N LEU A 861 6.70 -41.73 -16.88
CA LEU A 861 7.32 -40.67 -16.08
C LEU A 861 7.77 -41.22 -14.72
N GLU A 862 9.03 -40.99 -14.37
CA GLU A 862 9.65 -41.40 -13.11
C GLU A 862 10.06 -40.16 -12.30
N VAL A 863 9.75 -40.17 -11.00
CA VAL A 863 10.24 -39.16 -10.05
C VAL A 863 11.53 -39.72 -9.44
N ILE A 864 12.67 -39.10 -9.76
CA ILE A 864 13.98 -39.59 -9.31
C ILE A 864 14.36 -38.96 -7.97
N VAL A 865 14.18 -37.63 -7.83
CA VAL A 865 14.40 -36.87 -6.59
C VAL A 865 13.32 -35.81 -6.45
N ALA A 866 12.65 -35.76 -5.31
CA ALA A 866 11.66 -34.75 -4.95
C ALA A 866 11.72 -34.40 -3.44
N ASP A 867 12.95 -34.35 -2.91
CA ASP A 867 13.20 -33.98 -1.51
C ASP A 867 13.25 -32.46 -1.38
N SER A 868 12.33 -31.89 -0.61
CA SER A 868 12.24 -30.45 -0.40
C SER A 868 13.44 -29.85 0.33
N ASN A 869 14.23 -30.65 1.05
CA ASN A 869 15.47 -30.19 1.69
C ASN A 869 16.64 -30.06 0.69
N PHE A 870 16.51 -30.71 -0.48
CA PHE A 870 17.53 -30.73 -1.54
C PHE A 870 16.97 -30.31 -2.90
N PRO A 871 16.54 -29.05 -3.08
CA PRO A 871 16.16 -28.49 -4.38
C PRO A 871 17.22 -28.77 -5.45
N VAL A 872 16.82 -29.38 -6.57
CA VAL A 872 17.70 -29.76 -7.69
C VAL A 872 17.78 -28.62 -8.72
N TYR A 873 18.99 -28.25 -9.13
CA TYR A 873 19.25 -27.17 -10.10
C TYR A 873 19.81 -27.65 -11.45
N ALA A 874 20.50 -28.78 -11.47
CA ALA A 874 21.09 -29.32 -12.69
C ALA A 874 21.24 -30.85 -12.61
N VAL A 875 21.27 -31.50 -13.78
CA VAL A 875 21.48 -32.95 -13.91
C VAL A 875 22.61 -33.25 -14.88
N TRP A 876 23.36 -34.31 -14.59
CA TRP A 876 24.40 -34.86 -15.44
C TRP A 876 24.42 -36.39 -15.35
N LYS A 877 24.66 -37.07 -16.47
CA LYS A 877 24.76 -38.52 -16.49
C LYS A 877 25.73 -39.06 -17.54
N ARG A 878 26.53 -40.07 -17.16
CA ARG A 878 27.37 -40.86 -18.07
C ARG A 878 27.37 -42.33 -17.65
N GLY A 879 26.89 -43.22 -18.52
CA GLY A 879 26.71 -44.64 -18.16
C GLY A 879 25.80 -44.76 -16.93
N THR A 880 26.22 -45.49 -15.90
CA THR A 880 25.48 -45.65 -14.63
C THR A 880 25.68 -44.51 -13.63
N ASP A 881 26.60 -43.58 -13.88
CA ASP A 881 26.88 -42.44 -13.01
C ASP A 881 25.88 -41.30 -13.26
N LEU A 882 24.91 -41.16 -12.37
CA LEU A 882 23.94 -40.06 -12.34
C LEU A 882 24.29 -39.11 -11.20
N ARG A 883 24.52 -37.85 -11.55
CA ARG A 883 24.82 -36.77 -10.60
C ARG A 883 23.84 -35.63 -10.81
N PHE A 884 23.51 -34.95 -9.73
CA PHE A 884 22.65 -33.78 -9.77
C PHE A 884 23.14 -32.74 -8.78
N LEU A 885 23.00 -31.47 -9.16
CA LEU A 885 23.36 -30.32 -8.34
C LEU A 885 22.17 -29.96 -7.46
N VAL A 886 22.37 -29.88 -6.15
CA VAL A 886 21.33 -29.49 -5.19
C VAL A 886 21.76 -28.30 -4.35
N SER A 887 20.80 -27.53 -3.83
CA SER A 887 21.01 -26.67 -2.65
C SER A 887 20.63 -27.45 -1.40
N ASP A 888 21.49 -27.44 -0.38
CA ASP A 888 21.19 -28.03 0.93
C ASP A 888 20.55 -26.95 1.81
N LEU A 889 19.21 -26.99 1.96
CA LEU A 889 18.47 -25.94 2.66
C LEU A 889 18.77 -25.90 4.16
N ALA A 890 19.11 -27.02 4.78
CA ALA A 890 19.53 -27.05 6.18
C ALA A 890 20.89 -26.37 6.35
N LEU A 891 21.81 -26.62 5.42
CA LEU A 891 23.08 -25.90 5.37
C LEU A 891 22.84 -24.41 5.11
N ALA A 892 21.97 -24.05 4.17
CA ALA A 892 21.59 -22.67 3.88
C ALA A 892 21.07 -21.93 5.13
N GLN A 893 20.16 -22.55 5.88
CA GLN A 893 19.64 -22.01 7.14
C GLN A 893 20.72 -21.88 8.21
N SER A 894 21.60 -22.89 8.35
CA SER A 894 22.71 -22.81 9.31
C SER A 894 23.69 -21.68 8.96
N VAL A 895 24.02 -21.54 7.67
CA VAL A 895 24.86 -20.46 7.17
C VAL A 895 24.17 -19.12 7.39
N GLN A 896 22.87 -18.98 7.12
CA GLN A 896 22.12 -17.76 7.43
C GLN A 896 22.12 -17.42 8.91
N LYS A 897 22.02 -18.41 9.80
CA LYS A 897 22.08 -18.21 11.25
C LYS A 897 23.48 -17.74 11.68
N ASP A 898 24.53 -18.41 11.24
CA ASP A 898 25.92 -18.02 11.52
C ASP A 898 26.22 -16.60 10.99
N LEU A 899 25.67 -16.27 9.82
CA LEU A 899 25.79 -14.96 9.20
C LEU A 899 24.99 -13.88 9.95
N ALA A 900 23.81 -14.19 10.47
CA ALA A 900 23.03 -13.29 11.32
C ALA A 900 23.74 -13.02 12.65
N GLU A 901 24.43 -14.02 13.21
CA GLU A 901 25.29 -13.85 14.39
C GLU A 901 26.53 -13.01 14.08
N LYS A 902 27.16 -13.22 12.92
CA LYS A 902 28.29 -12.39 12.45
C LYS A 902 27.85 -10.94 12.21
N LEU A 903 26.68 -10.71 11.60
CA LEU A 903 26.08 -9.39 11.41
C LEU A 903 25.83 -8.69 12.75
N LYS A 904 25.33 -9.41 13.77
CA LYS A 904 25.19 -8.88 15.13
C LYS A 904 26.52 -8.54 15.80
N SER A 905 27.61 -9.22 15.42
CA SER A 905 28.95 -8.96 15.96
C SER A 905 29.70 -7.82 15.25
N GLU A 906 29.43 -7.61 13.96
CA GLU A 906 30.02 -6.56 13.12
C GLU A 906 29.14 -5.29 13.05
N SER A 907 27.87 -5.36 13.49
CA SER A 907 26.99 -4.21 13.58
C SER A 907 27.60 -3.18 14.52
N ILE A 908 27.74 -1.95 14.03
CA ILE A 908 28.08 -0.77 14.85
C ILE A 908 27.05 -0.71 15.99
N PRO A 909 27.46 -0.60 17.27
CA PRO A 909 26.52 -0.44 18.38
C PRO A 909 25.61 0.76 18.11
N GLU A 910 24.30 0.63 18.36
CA GLU A 910 23.45 1.81 18.41
C GLU A 910 24.01 2.76 19.47
N THR A 911 24.40 3.94 19.02
CA THR A 911 24.63 5.08 19.89
C THR A 911 23.55 6.11 19.57
N ASP A 912 22.95 6.69 20.61
CA ASP A 912 21.78 7.57 20.54
C ASP A 912 22.01 8.89 19.76
N ASP A 913 23.17 9.06 19.10
CA ASP A 913 23.68 10.29 18.49
C ASP A 913 24.12 10.11 17.01
N GLU A 914 23.42 9.30 16.22
CA GLU A 914 23.72 9.15 14.78
C GLU A 914 22.89 10.12 13.92
N ASP A 915 23.58 10.99 13.17
CA ASP A 915 23.02 11.87 12.13
C ASP A 915 22.22 11.04 11.09
N GLU A 916 21.18 11.61 10.48
CA GLU A 916 20.29 10.90 9.55
C GLU A 916 21.06 10.38 8.31
N ALA A 917 22.12 11.08 7.92
CA ALA A 917 23.06 10.65 6.88
C ALA A 917 23.91 9.44 7.30
N VAL A 918 24.30 9.35 8.57
CA VAL A 918 25.05 8.20 9.14
C VAL A 918 24.12 7.00 9.30
N THR A 919 22.88 7.23 9.74
CA THR A 919 21.84 6.20 9.81
C THR A 919 21.56 5.62 8.43
N ARG A 920 21.38 6.47 7.40
CA ARG A 920 21.23 6.03 6.01
C ARG A 920 22.46 5.27 5.51
N ALA A 921 23.68 5.77 5.75
CA ALA A 921 24.91 5.09 5.35
C ALA A 921 25.08 3.72 6.05
N ARG A 922 24.67 3.61 7.32
CA ARG A 922 24.68 2.37 8.10
C ARG A 922 23.62 1.39 7.60
N GLN A 923 22.40 1.84 7.31
CA GLN A 923 21.35 1.02 6.70
C GLN A 923 21.79 0.50 5.34
N THR A 924 22.38 1.34 4.49
CA THR A 924 22.98 0.94 3.23
C THR A 924 24.06 -0.11 3.43
N LYS A 925 24.97 0.08 4.41
CA LYS A 925 26.04 -0.88 4.70
C LYS A 925 25.53 -2.21 5.28
N ILE A 926 24.49 -2.18 6.11
CA ILE A 926 23.81 -3.39 6.62
C ILE A 926 23.14 -4.12 5.46
N PHE A 927 22.45 -3.40 4.57
CA PHE A 927 21.84 -3.99 3.38
C PHE A 927 22.90 -4.60 2.45
N GLU A 928 23.98 -3.88 2.15
CA GLU A 928 25.11 -4.36 1.36
C GLU A 928 25.75 -5.61 1.98
N LEU A 929 25.97 -5.61 3.30
CA LEU A 929 26.52 -6.74 4.03
C LEU A 929 25.55 -7.93 4.03
N GLN A 930 24.25 -7.71 4.25
CA GLN A 930 23.23 -8.75 4.14
C GLN A 930 23.19 -9.38 2.75
N GLN A 931 23.29 -8.57 1.70
CA GLN A 931 23.37 -9.06 0.32
C GLN A 931 24.66 -9.86 0.12
N GLN A 932 25.82 -9.31 0.50
CA GLN A 932 27.09 -10.02 0.39
C GLN A 932 27.08 -11.37 1.11
N LEU A 933 26.54 -11.42 2.33
CA LEU A 933 26.48 -12.64 3.13
C LEU A 933 25.50 -13.67 2.53
N ARG A 934 24.34 -13.24 2.02
CA ARG A 934 23.40 -14.10 1.29
C ARG A 934 24.05 -14.72 0.05
N GLU A 935 24.87 -13.95 -0.64
CA GLU A 935 25.59 -14.40 -1.83
C GLU A 935 26.79 -15.32 -1.52
N GLU A 936 27.45 -15.10 -0.38
CA GLU A 936 28.46 -16.02 0.14
C GLU A 936 27.85 -17.36 0.57
N ALA A 937 26.61 -17.36 1.07
CA ALA A 937 25.87 -18.56 1.44
C ALA A 937 25.51 -19.41 0.21
N MET A 938 25.06 -18.78 -0.87
CA MET A 938 24.65 -19.44 -2.12
C MET A 938 25.75 -20.34 -2.71
N GLY A 939 27.02 -19.94 -2.59
CA GLY A 939 28.14 -20.76 -3.06
C GLY A 939 28.47 -21.97 -2.18
N LYS A 940 28.04 -21.96 -0.91
CA LYS A 940 28.36 -23.01 0.09
C LYS A 940 27.28 -24.07 0.21
N GLU A 941 26.01 -23.71 -0.02
CA GLU A 941 24.88 -24.63 0.03
C GLU A 941 24.80 -25.56 -1.20
N LEU A 942 25.40 -25.17 -2.33
CA LEU A 942 25.32 -25.93 -3.57
C LEU A 942 26.35 -27.07 -3.62
N SER A 943 25.88 -28.28 -3.90
CA SER A 943 26.75 -29.46 -4.01
C SER A 943 26.27 -30.44 -5.07
N TRP A 944 27.21 -31.07 -5.77
CA TRP A 944 26.90 -32.23 -6.63
C TRP A 944 26.72 -33.46 -5.76
N ARG A 945 25.64 -34.20 -5.97
CA ARG A 945 25.31 -35.43 -5.23
C ARG A 945 24.91 -36.55 -6.17
N THR A 946 24.99 -37.78 -5.67
CA THR A 946 24.52 -38.99 -6.36
C THR A 946 23.18 -39.47 -5.81
N LEU A 947 22.56 -40.46 -6.46
CA LEU A 947 21.38 -41.13 -5.95
C LEU A 947 21.80 -42.40 -5.19
N GLU A 948 21.34 -42.56 -3.94
CA GLU A 948 21.54 -43.79 -3.17
C GLU A 948 20.19 -44.29 -2.62
N LYS A 949 19.80 -45.51 -2.98
CA LYS A 949 18.54 -46.15 -2.55
C LYS A 949 17.30 -45.26 -2.71
N SER A 950 17.22 -44.52 -3.84
CA SER A 950 16.15 -43.56 -4.14
C SER A 950 16.07 -42.34 -3.22
N THR A 951 17.18 -42.00 -2.56
CA THR A 951 17.35 -40.79 -1.75
C THR A 951 18.62 -40.03 -2.17
N VAL A 952 18.74 -38.77 -1.76
CA VAL A 952 19.92 -37.95 -2.03
C VAL A 952 21.14 -38.54 -1.29
N GLY A 953 22.14 -38.95 -2.07
CA GLY A 953 23.37 -39.58 -1.59
C GLY A 953 24.46 -38.58 -1.17
N PRO A 954 25.71 -39.03 -1.03
CA PRO A 954 26.82 -38.20 -0.57
C PRO A 954 27.22 -37.11 -1.58
N ILE A 955 27.95 -36.10 -1.08
CA ILE A 955 28.60 -35.08 -1.91
C ILE A 955 29.69 -35.73 -2.77
N VAL A 956 29.70 -35.41 -4.06
CA VAL A 956 30.68 -35.88 -5.04
C VAL A 956 31.32 -34.71 -5.79
N GLN A 957 32.43 -35.00 -6.47
CA GLN A 957 33.09 -34.01 -7.33
C GLN A 957 32.19 -33.60 -8.50
N GLN A 958 32.31 -32.35 -8.94
CA GLN A 958 31.58 -31.87 -10.12
C GLN A 958 31.96 -32.69 -11.38
N PRO A 959 31.03 -32.93 -12.32
CA PRO A 959 31.34 -33.68 -13.54
C PRO A 959 32.25 -32.93 -14.50
N ASP A 960 33.08 -33.66 -15.25
CA ASP A 960 33.91 -33.11 -16.32
C ASP A 960 33.03 -32.43 -17.39
N GLY A 961 33.31 -31.14 -17.67
CA GLY A 961 32.52 -30.32 -18.58
C GLY A 961 31.34 -29.59 -17.95
N MET A 962 31.04 -29.82 -16.66
CA MET A 962 30.01 -29.15 -15.86
C MET A 962 30.66 -28.35 -14.72
N ASN A 963 31.42 -27.31 -15.07
CA ASN A 963 32.20 -26.48 -14.13
C ASN A 963 31.35 -25.43 -13.38
N LEU A 964 30.12 -25.74 -13.00
CA LEU A 964 29.16 -24.76 -12.44
C LEU A 964 29.61 -24.17 -11.11
N LEU A 965 30.02 -25.02 -10.16
CA LEU A 965 30.47 -24.57 -8.85
C LEU A 965 31.78 -23.78 -8.95
N ARG A 966 32.69 -24.21 -9.83
CA ARG A 966 33.92 -23.47 -10.10
C ARG A 966 33.62 -22.08 -10.70
N ARG A 967 32.74 -21.99 -11.70
CA ARG A 967 32.37 -20.70 -12.31
C ARG A 967 31.62 -19.79 -11.34
N LEU A 968 30.75 -20.34 -10.49
CA LEU A 968 30.08 -19.58 -9.43
C LEU A 968 31.09 -19.03 -8.42
N ALA A 969 32.14 -19.79 -8.10
CA ALA A 969 33.22 -19.33 -7.22
C ALA A 969 34.07 -18.20 -7.84
N GLU A 970 34.25 -18.20 -9.17
CA GLU A 970 34.96 -17.17 -9.94
C GLU A 970 34.16 -15.85 -10.06
N ILE A 971 32.87 -15.84 -9.72
CA ILE A 971 32.02 -14.64 -9.73
C ILE A 971 32.10 -13.94 -8.35
N PRO A 972 32.30 -12.61 -8.30
CA PRO A 972 32.31 -11.88 -7.04
C PRO A 972 30.97 -12.02 -6.31
N PRO A 973 30.96 -12.14 -4.96
CA PRO A 973 29.76 -12.47 -4.19
C PRO A 973 28.55 -11.62 -4.56
N ASN A 974 28.71 -10.30 -4.60
CA ASN A 974 27.69 -9.30 -4.97
C ASN A 974 27.02 -9.48 -6.35
N TYR A 975 27.46 -10.43 -7.19
CA TYR A 975 26.87 -10.75 -8.49
C TYR A 975 26.42 -12.22 -8.62
N ARG A 976 26.49 -13.02 -7.57
CA ARG A 976 26.19 -14.47 -7.63
C ARG A 976 24.69 -14.79 -7.75
N SER A 977 23.78 -13.99 -7.18
CA SER A 977 22.34 -14.19 -7.34
C SER A 977 21.90 -13.83 -8.76
N SER A 978 22.62 -12.92 -9.40
CA SER A 978 22.51 -12.60 -10.82
C SER A 978 23.03 -13.74 -11.71
N PHE A 979 23.94 -14.60 -11.25
CA PHE A 979 24.44 -15.75 -12.04
C PHE A 979 23.32 -16.72 -12.42
N PHE A 980 22.37 -16.97 -11.52
CA PHE A 980 21.21 -17.78 -11.85
C PHE A 980 20.07 -16.98 -12.47
N ARG A 981 19.88 -15.68 -12.15
CA ARG A 981 18.74 -14.89 -12.68
C ARG A 981 18.97 -14.22 -14.04
N SER A 982 20.21 -13.95 -14.41
CA SER A 982 20.57 -13.05 -15.51
C SER A 982 21.67 -13.59 -16.42
N ALA A 983 22.00 -14.88 -16.32
CA ALA A 983 22.85 -15.53 -17.29
C ALA A 983 22.13 -15.61 -18.65
N GLY A 984 22.18 -14.51 -19.40
CA GLY A 984 22.38 -14.61 -20.83
C GLY A 984 23.66 -15.42 -21.12
N PRO A 985 23.77 -16.03 -22.29
CA PRO A 985 24.87 -16.91 -22.69
C PRO A 985 26.25 -16.52 -22.13
N ILE A 986 26.65 -17.17 -21.04
CA ILE A 986 28.05 -17.18 -20.56
C ILE A 986 28.81 -18.19 -21.42
N ASP A 987 28.87 -17.89 -22.72
CA ASP A 987 29.90 -18.40 -23.65
C ASP A 987 31.15 -17.50 -23.61
N GLY A 988 31.28 -16.66 -22.57
CA GLY A 988 32.55 -16.08 -22.17
C GLY A 988 33.47 -17.19 -21.67
N ALA A 989 34.13 -17.87 -22.61
CA ALA A 989 35.35 -18.58 -22.30
C ALA A 989 36.30 -17.59 -21.59
N ASP A 990 36.52 -17.82 -20.30
CA ASP A 990 37.57 -17.18 -19.51
C ASP A 990 37.61 -15.65 -19.55
N GLY A 991 36.72 -15.04 -18.76
CA GLY A 991 37.06 -13.86 -17.98
C GLY A 991 36.45 -12.52 -18.41
N VAL A 992 35.78 -12.36 -19.56
CA VAL A 992 35.28 -11.04 -19.98
C VAL A 992 33.80 -10.82 -19.65
N TYR A 993 33.47 -9.74 -18.95
CA TYR A 993 32.09 -9.37 -18.60
C TYR A 993 31.90 -7.84 -18.56
N ALA A 994 30.64 -7.37 -18.54
CA ALA A 994 30.31 -5.95 -18.45
C ALA A 994 29.69 -5.63 -17.09
N SER A 995 30.09 -4.51 -16.46
CA SER A 995 29.49 -4.00 -15.22
C SER A 995 28.73 -2.71 -15.50
N ARG A 996 27.43 -2.70 -15.19
CA ARG A 996 26.59 -1.48 -15.24
C ARG A 996 26.89 -0.53 -14.07
N TYR A 997 27.36 -1.05 -12.94
CA TYR A 997 27.64 -0.25 -11.74
C TYR A 997 28.99 0.48 -11.85
N GLU A 998 30.00 -0.20 -12.39
CA GLU A 998 31.36 0.35 -12.51
C GLU A 998 31.65 0.93 -13.90
N ASN A 999 30.65 0.98 -14.79
CA ASN A 999 30.70 1.50 -16.15
C ASN A 999 31.94 1.04 -16.94
N GLY A 1000 32.02 -0.27 -17.22
CA GLY A 1000 33.11 -0.77 -18.04
C GLY A 1000 32.98 -2.24 -18.46
N LEU A 1001 33.91 -2.66 -19.31
CA LEU A 1001 34.18 -4.05 -19.64
C LEU A 1001 35.38 -4.53 -18.84
N PHE A 1002 35.25 -5.70 -18.21
CA PHE A 1002 36.19 -6.27 -17.27
C PHE A 1002 36.73 -7.60 -17.78
N ARG A 1003 37.93 -7.97 -17.30
CA ARG A 1003 38.58 -9.24 -17.55
C ARG A 1003 39.06 -9.86 -16.23
N ASP A 1004 38.67 -11.08 -15.93
CA ASP A 1004 39.24 -11.88 -14.85
C ASP A 1004 40.72 -12.20 -15.15
N GLN A 1005 41.59 -11.78 -14.24
CA GLN A 1005 43.00 -12.16 -14.19
C GLN A 1005 43.32 -12.73 -12.80
N ALA A 1006 43.38 -14.06 -12.72
CA ALA A 1006 43.72 -14.80 -11.50
C ALA A 1006 42.73 -14.62 -10.33
N GLY A 1007 41.44 -14.45 -10.64
CA GLY A 1007 40.37 -14.26 -9.65
C GLY A 1007 40.08 -12.80 -9.34
N GLU A 1008 40.84 -11.86 -9.91
CA GLU A 1008 40.63 -10.43 -9.74
C GLU A 1008 40.09 -9.79 -11.03
N PRO A 1009 39.02 -8.99 -10.95
CA PRO A 1009 38.46 -8.32 -12.11
C PRO A 1009 39.29 -7.09 -12.51
N VAL A 1010 39.90 -7.14 -13.69
CA VAL A 1010 40.66 -6.03 -14.26
C VAL A 1010 39.83 -5.31 -15.31
N LYS A 1011 39.52 -4.03 -15.10
CA LYS A 1011 38.83 -3.22 -16.12
C LYS A 1011 39.70 -3.11 -17.37
N ILE A 1012 39.18 -3.57 -18.51
CA ILE A 1012 39.86 -3.54 -19.82
C ILE A 1012 39.35 -2.43 -20.74
N ARG A 1013 38.16 -1.87 -20.46
CA ARG A 1013 37.59 -0.77 -21.24
C ARG A 1013 36.60 0.05 -20.41
N GLU A 1014 36.67 1.37 -20.50
CA GLU A 1014 35.67 2.29 -19.93
C GLU A 1014 34.47 2.45 -20.87
N GLY A 1015 33.28 2.59 -20.28
CA GLY A 1015 32.04 2.88 -21.00
C GLY A 1015 30.88 1.98 -20.59
N ARG A 1016 29.66 2.33 -21.04
CA ARG A 1016 28.46 1.56 -20.72
C ARG A 1016 28.32 0.38 -21.69
N TYR A 1017 28.60 -0.83 -21.19
CA TYR A 1017 28.54 -2.08 -21.94
C TYR A 1017 27.52 -3.07 -21.35
N GLU A 1018 27.01 -3.97 -22.19
CA GLU A 1018 26.14 -5.08 -21.81
C GLU A 1018 26.42 -6.33 -22.64
N ARG A 1019 26.04 -7.51 -22.10
CA ARG A 1019 26.03 -8.82 -22.78
C ARG A 1019 27.32 -9.08 -23.58
N ALA A 1020 28.42 -9.42 -22.90
CA ALA A 1020 29.71 -9.68 -23.54
C ALA A 1020 29.90 -11.17 -23.91
N VAL A 1021 30.44 -11.45 -25.10
CA VAL A 1021 30.76 -12.80 -25.60
C VAL A 1021 32.22 -12.82 -26.06
N ALA A 1022 33.03 -13.71 -25.49
CA ALA A 1022 34.45 -13.85 -25.83
C ALA A 1022 34.72 -15.05 -26.75
N SER A 1023 35.77 -14.98 -27.57
CA SER A 1023 36.25 -16.12 -28.34
C SER A 1023 36.99 -17.14 -27.45
N PRO A 1024 36.92 -18.46 -27.73
CA PRO A 1024 37.58 -19.49 -26.91
C PRO A 1024 39.10 -19.34 -26.76
N ASP A 1025 39.75 -18.71 -27.75
CA ASP A 1025 41.19 -18.42 -27.74
C ASP A 1025 41.55 -17.14 -26.96
N LYS A 1026 40.55 -16.47 -26.36
CA LYS A 1026 40.65 -15.23 -25.57
C LYS A 1026 41.31 -14.07 -26.31
N THR A 1027 41.20 -14.05 -27.64
CA THR A 1027 41.80 -12.99 -28.47
C THR A 1027 40.83 -11.87 -28.79
N TRP A 1028 39.53 -12.16 -28.84
CA TRP A 1028 38.47 -11.21 -29.18
C TRP A 1028 37.26 -11.33 -28.25
N ALA A 1029 36.51 -10.25 -28.13
CA ALA A 1029 35.18 -10.23 -27.54
C ALA A 1029 34.23 -9.35 -28.36
N ALA A 1030 32.93 -9.59 -28.25
CA ALA A 1030 31.87 -8.69 -28.70
C ALA A 1030 30.97 -8.32 -27.52
N ALA A 1031 30.50 -7.08 -27.45
CA ALA A 1031 29.57 -6.60 -26.43
C ALA A 1031 28.62 -5.55 -27.02
N THR A 1032 27.44 -5.38 -26.43
CA THR A 1032 26.62 -4.19 -26.68
C THR A 1032 27.25 -3.00 -25.98
N LYS A 1033 27.34 -1.86 -26.68
CA LYS A 1033 27.79 -0.58 -26.14
C LYS A 1033 26.69 0.45 -26.32
N PHE A 1034 26.48 1.28 -25.31
CA PHE A 1034 25.60 2.44 -25.40
C PHE A 1034 26.42 3.65 -25.86
N THR A 1035 25.92 4.37 -26.85
CA THR A 1035 26.45 5.69 -27.23
C THR A 1035 25.96 6.76 -26.26
N ASP A 1036 26.51 7.97 -26.34
CA ASP A 1036 26.07 9.11 -25.52
C ASP A 1036 24.57 9.44 -25.70
N ASP A 1037 24.01 9.18 -26.89
CA ASP A 1037 22.56 9.30 -27.18
C ASP A 1037 21.71 8.09 -26.74
N ASP A 1038 22.24 7.23 -25.86
CA ASP A 1038 21.63 5.96 -25.40
C ASP A 1038 21.29 4.93 -26.50
N LYS A 1039 21.84 5.08 -27.71
CA LYS A 1039 21.68 4.11 -28.81
C LYS A 1039 22.57 2.89 -28.58
N LYS A 1040 22.04 1.70 -28.89
CA LYS A 1040 22.77 0.43 -28.80
C LYS A 1040 23.61 0.21 -30.07
N VAL A 1041 24.88 -0.13 -29.91
CA VAL A 1041 25.78 -0.57 -31.00
C VAL A 1041 26.56 -1.82 -30.58
N ILE A 1042 27.04 -2.62 -31.53
CA ILE A 1042 27.90 -3.78 -31.22
C ILE A 1042 29.36 -3.36 -31.29
N ALA A 1043 30.08 -3.51 -30.19
CA ALA A 1043 31.53 -3.29 -30.10
C ALA A 1043 32.25 -4.63 -30.14
N ARG A 1044 33.25 -4.77 -31.02
CA ARG A 1044 34.22 -5.88 -30.97
C ARG A 1044 35.54 -5.38 -30.39
N LEU A 1045 36.08 -6.10 -29.42
CA LEU A 1045 37.29 -5.75 -28.68
C LEU A 1045 38.37 -6.79 -28.92
N ASN A 1046 39.56 -6.33 -29.34
CA ASN A 1046 40.73 -7.18 -29.37
C ASN A 1046 41.35 -7.25 -27.97
N LEU A 1047 41.23 -8.40 -27.30
CA LEU A 1047 41.63 -8.59 -25.90
C LEU A 1047 43.15 -8.60 -25.68
N ARG A 1048 43.95 -8.68 -26.76
CA ARG A 1048 45.41 -8.59 -26.68
C ARG A 1048 45.92 -7.15 -26.78
N THR A 1049 45.24 -6.30 -27.55
CA THR A 1049 45.68 -4.93 -27.85
C THR A 1049 44.82 -3.85 -27.17
N GLY A 1050 43.67 -4.22 -26.59
CA GLY A 1050 42.70 -3.30 -26.02
C GLY A 1050 41.97 -2.43 -27.06
N ARG A 1051 42.17 -2.69 -28.36
CA ARG A 1051 41.54 -1.92 -29.44
C ARG A 1051 40.09 -2.34 -29.64
N GLU A 1052 39.21 -1.36 -29.60
CA GLU A 1052 37.78 -1.48 -29.86
C GLU A 1052 37.45 -1.09 -31.30
N PHE A 1053 36.51 -1.80 -31.91
CA PHE A 1053 35.95 -1.50 -33.22
C PHE A 1053 34.42 -1.58 -33.13
N LEU A 1054 33.74 -0.51 -33.50
CA LEU A 1054 32.27 -0.49 -33.54
C LEU A 1054 31.77 -1.08 -34.86
N LEU A 1055 30.72 -1.89 -34.80
CA LEU A 1055 30.04 -2.42 -35.98
C LEU A 1055 28.89 -1.50 -36.37
N SER A 1056 28.79 -1.21 -37.67
CA SER A 1056 27.67 -0.49 -38.25
C SER A 1056 26.56 -1.48 -38.57
N LEU A 1057 25.67 -1.71 -37.61
CA LEU A 1057 24.38 -2.38 -37.81
C LEU A 1057 23.26 -1.35 -37.65
N PRO A 1058 22.16 -1.46 -38.40
CA PRO A 1058 21.01 -0.59 -38.18
C PRO A 1058 20.53 -0.72 -36.73
N ASN A 1059 20.27 0.41 -36.09
CA ASN A 1059 19.81 0.44 -34.70
C ASN A 1059 18.51 -0.36 -34.53
N ALA A 1060 18.28 -0.86 -33.32
CA ALA A 1060 17.08 -1.58 -32.93
C ALA A 1060 16.90 -1.48 -31.42
N ASN A 1061 15.67 -1.65 -30.94
CA ASN A 1061 15.39 -1.63 -29.51
C ASN A 1061 16.16 -2.78 -28.82
N GLY A 1062 16.13 -3.99 -29.37
CA GLY A 1062 17.03 -5.08 -29.00
C GLY A 1062 18.21 -5.22 -29.97
N LEU A 1063 19.45 -5.01 -29.50
CA LEU A 1063 20.68 -5.26 -30.27
C LEU A 1063 21.82 -5.76 -29.35
N TYR A 1064 22.16 -7.05 -29.43
CA TYR A 1064 23.18 -7.65 -28.57
C TYR A 1064 23.79 -8.95 -29.12
N PRO A 1065 25.01 -9.32 -28.73
CA PRO A 1065 25.53 -10.65 -29.01
C PRO A 1065 24.85 -11.70 -28.11
N ILE A 1066 24.60 -12.87 -28.69
CA ILE A 1066 24.01 -14.04 -28.03
C ILE A 1066 25.15 -14.95 -27.60
N ALA A 1067 25.71 -15.78 -28.49
CA ALA A 1067 26.68 -16.81 -28.10
C ALA A 1067 27.78 -16.99 -29.16
N TYR A 1068 28.92 -17.56 -28.75
CA TYR A 1068 29.94 -18.02 -29.69
C TYR A 1068 29.54 -19.41 -30.21
N VAL A 1069 29.44 -19.57 -31.53
CA VAL A 1069 29.09 -20.83 -32.20
C VAL A 1069 30.39 -21.55 -32.60
N PRO A 1070 30.87 -22.55 -31.84
CA PRO A 1070 32.20 -23.11 -32.05
C PRO A 1070 32.36 -23.80 -33.39
N SER A 1071 31.30 -24.46 -33.85
CA SER A 1071 31.27 -25.19 -35.12
C SER A 1071 31.39 -24.30 -36.37
N LEU A 1072 31.19 -22.98 -36.22
CA LEU A 1072 31.30 -21.95 -37.25
C LEU A 1072 32.41 -20.92 -36.98
N ALA A 1073 33.00 -20.94 -35.79
CA ALA A 1073 33.96 -19.95 -35.29
C ALA A 1073 33.47 -18.50 -35.35
N LYS A 1074 32.18 -18.26 -35.03
CA LYS A 1074 31.51 -16.94 -35.15
C LYS A 1074 30.62 -16.65 -33.94
N VAL A 1075 30.29 -15.38 -33.71
CA VAL A 1075 29.32 -14.94 -32.69
C VAL A 1075 27.96 -14.74 -33.32
N LEU A 1076 26.90 -15.28 -32.72
CA LEU A 1076 25.52 -15.02 -33.10
C LEU A 1076 25.07 -13.69 -32.48
N LEU A 1077 24.45 -12.82 -33.27
CA LEU A 1077 23.90 -11.52 -32.85
C LEU A 1077 22.38 -11.51 -33.00
N TYR A 1078 21.69 -10.83 -32.08
CA TYR A 1078 20.26 -10.51 -32.10
C TYR A 1078 20.03 -9.07 -32.56
N ARG A 1079 19.01 -8.83 -33.40
CA ARG A 1079 18.45 -7.51 -33.72
C ARG A 1079 16.93 -7.61 -33.78
N GLY A 1080 16.19 -6.83 -33.00
CA GLY A 1080 14.74 -7.03 -32.88
C GLY A 1080 14.03 -5.95 -32.04
N PRO A 1081 12.73 -6.12 -31.75
CA PRO A 1081 12.07 -5.39 -30.67
C PRO A 1081 12.82 -5.62 -29.34
N ASP A 1082 12.56 -4.80 -28.31
CA ASP A 1082 13.12 -5.10 -26.98
C ASP A 1082 12.71 -6.52 -26.60
N ALA A 1083 13.69 -7.36 -26.30
CA ALA A 1083 13.43 -8.76 -25.99
C ALA A 1083 12.50 -8.81 -24.77
N PRO A 1084 11.40 -9.59 -24.82
CA PRO A 1084 10.51 -9.71 -23.67
C PRO A 1084 11.32 -10.12 -22.45
N ARG A 1085 11.33 -9.27 -21.42
CA ARG A 1085 11.93 -9.52 -20.11
C ARG A 1085 11.36 -10.79 -19.46
N GLU A 1086 10.20 -11.26 -19.94
CA GLU A 1086 9.43 -12.42 -19.48
C GLU A 1086 9.89 -13.79 -20.00
N GLU A 1087 10.73 -13.86 -21.05
CA GLU A 1087 11.03 -15.16 -21.67
C GLU A 1087 12.18 -15.96 -21.04
N PHE A 1088 12.90 -15.39 -20.05
CA PHE A 1088 14.11 -16.05 -19.51
C PHE A 1088 14.18 -16.09 -17.98
N GLY A 1089 13.05 -15.90 -17.30
CA GLY A 1089 12.93 -16.06 -15.85
C GLY A 1089 13.30 -17.47 -15.41
N PHE A 1090 14.30 -17.58 -14.54
CA PHE A 1090 14.53 -18.78 -13.77
C PHE A 1090 13.45 -18.87 -12.70
N GLY A 1091 12.79 -20.03 -12.60
CA GLY A 1091 11.79 -20.31 -11.60
C GLY A 1091 12.30 -20.02 -10.18
N MET A 1092 11.91 -18.86 -9.67
CA MET A 1092 11.41 -18.65 -8.32
C MET A 1092 10.36 -17.56 -8.45
N ASN A 1093 9.09 -17.99 -8.31
CA ASN A 1093 7.84 -17.24 -8.45
C ASN A 1093 7.51 -16.76 -9.87
N ASP A 1094 7.05 -17.70 -10.70
CA ASP A 1094 6.34 -17.44 -11.98
C ASP A 1094 4.89 -16.94 -11.75
N ASP A 1095 4.53 -16.53 -10.53
CA ASP A 1095 3.16 -16.09 -10.21
C ASP A 1095 2.84 -14.67 -10.70
N ASP A 1096 3.81 -13.92 -11.25
CA ASP A 1096 3.64 -12.49 -11.51
C ASP A 1096 3.45 -12.06 -12.97
N VAL A 1097 3.59 -12.91 -14.01
CA VAL A 1097 3.33 -12.42 -15.39
C VAL A 1097 2.79 -13.49 -16.34
N ALA A 1098 1.47 -13.64 -16.34
CA ALA A 1098 0.73 -14.16 -17.48
C ALA A 1098 -0.66 -13.50 -17.48
N ASP A 1099 -0.67 -12.18 -17.57
CA ASP A 1099 -1.85 -11.48 -18.03
C ASP A 1099 -1.91 -11.64 -19.56
N ASP A 1100 -3.06 -12.15 -20.01
CA ASP A 1100 -3.54 -11.97 -21.38
C ASP A 1100 -3.86 -10.48 -21.60
N GLU A 1101 -2.85 -9.61 -21.47
CA GLU A 1101 -2.93 -8.31 -22.11
C GLU A 1101 -2.80 -8.57 -23.62
N ASP A 1102 -3.92 -8.36 -24.31
CA ASP A 1102 -3.90 -7.95 -25.72
C ASP A 1102 -2.70 -7.01 -25.91
N PRO A 1103 -1.85 -7.18 -26.94
CA PRO A 1103 -0.79 -6.23 -27.24
C PRO A 1103 -1.42 -4.93 -27.75
N ALA A 1104 -2.09 -4.20 -26.86
CA ALA A 1104 -2.55 -2.86 -27.05
C ALA A 1104 -1.31 -1.98 -27.01
N GLU A 1105 -0.78 -1.73 -28.21
CA GLU A 1105 -0.04 -0.54 -28.62
C GLU A 1105 0.60 0.26 -27.47
N THR A 1106 1.77 -0.17 -26.99
CA THR A 1106 2.78 0.81 -26.51
C THR A 1106 3.27 1.59 -27.72
N LYS A 1107 2.43 2.52 -28.20
CA LYS A 1107 2.83 3.59 -29.12
C LYS A 1107 3.56 4.64 -28.30
N ASP A 1108 4.76 4.30 -27.88
CA ASP A 1108 5.77 5.33 -27.66
C ASP A 1108 6.48 5.54 -29.01
N SER A 1109 5.90 6.42 -29.81
CA SER A 1109 6.33 6.73 -31.16
C SER A 1109 7.54 7.66 -31.14
N SER A 1110 8.75 7.12 -31.11
CA SER A 1110 9.94 7.91 -31.49
C SER A 1110 11.15 7.14 -32.06
N SER A 1111 11.01 5.86 -32.45
CA SER A 1111 12.11 5.12 -33.11
C SER A 1111 11.62 4.32 -34.32
N THR A 1112 11.72 4.91 -35.52
CA THR A 1112 11.41 4.28 -36.81
C THR A 1112 12.45 3.22 -37.26
N ALA A 1113 13.35 2.77 -36.37
CA ALA A 1113 14.53 1.97 -36.74
C ALA A 1113 14.46 0.47 -36.37
N SER A 1114 13.59 0.05 -35.44
CA SER A 1114 13.56 -1.35 -34.96
C SER A 1114 12.77 -2.27 -35.90
N PRO A 1115 13.27 -3.48 -36.25
CA PRO A 1115 12.51 -4.42 -37.07
C PRO A 1115 11.36 -5.03 -36.24
N GLY A 1116 10.19 -5.23 -36.86
CA GLY A 1116 9.02 -5.82 -36.19
C GLY A 1116 9.10 -7.32 -35.90
N LYS A 1117 10.18 -7.99 -36.32
CA LYS A 1117 10.50 -9.39 -36.02
C LYS A 1117 11.99 -9.52 -35.71
N ALA A 1118 12.36 -10.52 -34.92
CA ALA A 1118 13.75 -10.82 -34.62
C ALA A 1118 14.54 -11.22 -35.88
N GLU A 1119 15.73 -10.62 -36.04
CA GLU A 1119 16.71 -10.89 -37.07
C GLU A 1119 18.02 -11.36 -36.42
N TYR A 1120 18.68 -12.32 -37.06
CA TYR A 1120 19.90 -12.94 -36.53
C TYR A 1120 21.07 -12.79 -37.49
N TYR A 1121 22.26 -12.61 -36.93
CA TYR A 1121 23.48 -12.46 -37.72
C TYR A 1121 24.65 -13.26 -37.15
N LEU A 1122 25.55 -13.71 -38.02
CA LEU A 1122 26.84 -14.26 -37.64
C LEU A 1122 27.93 -13.22 -37.82
N LEU A 1123 28.61 -12.89 -36.73
CA LEU A 1123 29.77 -12.02 -36.64
C LEU A 1123 31.06 -12.83 -36.63
N ASP A 1124 31.92 -12.59 -37.61
CA ASP A 1124 33.33 -12.98 -37.59
C ASP A 1124 34.12 -11.92 -36.79
N LEU A 1125 34.59 -12.31 -35.60
CA LEU A 1125 35.23 -11.42 -34.63
C LEU A 1125 36.51 -10.74 -35.19
N PRO A 1126 37.51 -11.49 -35.74
CA PRO A 1126 38.69 -10.90 -36.36
C PRO A 1126 38.39 -9.89 -37.48
N THR A 1127 37.50 -10.22 -38.40
CA THR A 1127 37.28 -9.39 -39.61
C THR A 1127 36.21 -8.32 -39.39
N GLY A 1128 35.29 -8.52 -38.45
CA GLY A 1128 34.09 -7.70 -38.27
C GLY A 1128 33.02 -7.98 -39.31
N ALA A 1129 33.16 -9.01 -40.15
CA ALA A 1129 32.17 -9.35 -41.16
C ALA A 1129 30.90 -9.91 -40.50
N VAL A 1130 29.76 -9.29 -40.80
CA VAL A 1130 28.45 -9.70 -40.31
C VAL A 1130 27.61 -10.25 -41.47
N ARG A 1131 26.96 -11.39 -41.28
CA ARG A 1131 26.07 -12.00 -42.29
C ARG A 1131 24.74 -12.44 -41.68
N PRO A 1132 23.59 -12.12 -42.29
CA PRO A 1132 22.30 -12.58 -41.80
C PRO A 1132 22.22 -14.11 -41.85
N VAL A 1133 21.52 -14.70 -40.89
CA VAL A 1133 21.33 -16.13 -40.78
C VAL A 1133 19.88 -16.45 -40.42
N LYS A 1134 19.40 -17.64 -40.82
CA LYS A 1134 18.06 -18.13 -40.53
C LYS A 1134 18.14 -19.53 -39.92
N GLY A 1135 17.21 -19.85 -39.04
CA GLY A 1135 17.09 -21.14 -38.39
C GLY A 1135 16.36 -21.03 -37.05
N GLU A 1136 16.45 -22.10 -36.27
CA GLU A 1136 15.99 -22.18 -34.89
C GLU A 1136 17.14 -21.75 -33.96
N PHE A 1137 16.97 -20.65 -33.23
CA PHE A 1137 18.01 -20.07 -32.39
C PHE A 1137 17.72 -20.21 -30.89
N ARG A 1138 16.49 -20.58 -30.49
CA ARG A 1138 16.11 -20.76 -29.08
C ARG A 1138 17.07 -21.68 -28.30
N PRO A 1139 17.52 -22.83 -28.84
CA PRO A 1139 18.52 -23.68 -28.16
C PRO A 1139 19.86 -22.98 -27.85
N ILE A 1140 20.24 -21.97 -28.63
CA ILE A 1140 21.48 -21.21 -28.43
C ILE A 1140 21.24 -20.00 -27.52
N GLU A 1141 20.06 -19.39 -27.60
CA GLU A 1141 19.65 -18.27 -26.75
C GLU A 1141 19.49 -18.69 -25.28
N GLU A 1142 18.93 -19.88 -25.04
CA GLU A 1142 18.64 -20.44 -23.71
C GLU A 1142 19.86 -21.12 -23.05
N ARG A 1143 21.08 -20.61 -23.24
CA ARG A 1143 22.35 -21.17 -22.69
C ARG A 1143 22.83 -20.45 -21.43
N PRO A 1144 22.20 -20.58 -20.25
CA PRO A 1144 22.64 -19.80 -19.11
C PRO A 1144 24.07 -20.17 -18.64
N TYR A 1145 24.42 -21.47 -18.57
CA TYR A 1145 25.64 -21.85 -17.84
C TYR A 1145 26.42 -23.07 -18.37
N ARG A 1146 25.91 -23.79 -19.38
CA ARG A 1146 26.60 -24.93 -20.01
C ARG A 1146 26.36 -24.98 -21.52
N PRO A 1147 27.29 -25.56 -22.31
CA PRO A 1147 27.04 -25.84 -23.71
C PRO A 1147 25.91 -26.88 -23.90
N LEU A 1148 25.33 -26.90 -25.11
CA LEU A 1148 24.38 -27.95 -25.51
C LEU A 1148 25.03 -29.33 -25.36
N GLN A 1149 24.23 -30.30 -24.93
CA GLN A 1149 24.73 -31.65 -24.69
C GLN A 1149 25.02 -32.34 -26.04
N ALA A 1150 26.25 -32.79 -26.28
CA ALA A 1150 26.56 -33.54 -27.50
C ALA A 1150 25.73 -34.83 -27.61
N SER A 1151 25.30 -35.17 -28.82
CA SER A 1151 24.64 -36.44 -29.15
C SER A 1151 25.63 -37.46 -29.73
N SER A 1152 25.23 -38.73 -29.88
CA SER A 1152 26.02 -39.70 -30.66
C SER A 1152 26.15 -39.33 -32.14
N THR A 1153 25.27 -38.47 -32.65
CA THR A 1153 25.29 -38.02 -34.04
C THR A 1153 26.32 -36.89 -34.21
N PRO A 1154 27.39 -37.09 -35.03
CA PRO A 1154 28.43 -36.10 -35.18
C PRO A 1154 27.91 -34.73 -35.64
N GLY A 1155 28.26 -33.67 -34.90
CA GLY A 1155 27.82 -32.30 -35.18
C GLY A 1155 26.44 -31.94 -34.61
N SER A 1156 25.69 -32.90 -34.05
CA SER A 1156 24.40 -32.65 -33.43
C SER A 1156 24.48 -32.65 -31.91
N ALA A 1157 23.64 -31.83 -31.29
CA ALA A 1157 23.49 -31.73 -29.84
C ALA A 1157 22.03 -31.90 -29.43
N TRP A 1158 21.78 -32.44 -28.25
CA TRP A 1158 20.47 -32.47 -27.62
C TRP A 1158 20.06 -31.08 -27.17
N ALA A 1159 18.82 -30.71 -27.49
CA ALA A 1159 18.21 -29.44 -27.15
C ALA A 1159 16.74 -29.63 -26.75
N ALA A 1160 16.23 -28.65 -26.02
CA ALA A 1160 14.82 -28.46 -25.73
C ALA A 1160 14.35 -27.12 -26.32
N VAL A 1161 13.12 -27.10 -26.83
CA VAL A 1161 12.47 -25.94 -27.42
C VAL A 1161 11.04 -25.86 -26.89
N TYR A 1162 10.74 -24.82 -26.12
CA TYR A 1162 9.38 -24.56 -25.64
C TYR A 1162 8.55 -23.85 -26.72
N ASP A 1163 7.35 -24.37 -26.96
CA ASP A 1163 6.35 -23.81 -27.85
C ASP A 1163 5.16 -23.27 -27.04
N ARG A 1164 4.98 -21.95 -27.08
CA ARG A 1164 3.94 -21.23 -26.34
C ARG A 1164 2.54 -21.52 -26.89
N GLU A 1165 2.39 -21.73 -28.20
CA GLU A 1165 1.08 -22.00 -28.81
C GLU A 1165 0.52 -23.36 -28.36
N SER A 1166 1.39 -24.38 -28.34
CA SER A 1166 1.01 -25.72 -27.89
C SER A 1166 1.18 -25.94 -26.38
N ASN A 1167 1.75 -24.97 -25.65
CA ASN A 1167 2.14 -25.09 -24.25
C ASN A 1167 2.90 -26.40 -23.99
N SER A 1168 3.95 -26.67 -24.76
CA SER A 1168 4.72 -27.91 -24.68
C SER A 1168 6.21 -27.70 -24.97
N THR A 1169 7.07 -28.54 -24.40
CA THR A 1169 8.50 -28.56 -24.72
C THR A 1169 8.83 -29.73 -25.62
N GLN A 1170 9.42 -29.43 -26.78
CA GLN A 1170 9.98 -30.44 -27.68
C GLN A 1170 11.44 -30.71 -27.31
N VAL A 1171 11.81 -31.98 -27.16
CA VAL A 1171 13.20 -32.41 -26.95
C VAL A 1171 13.67 -33.14 -28.20
N GLY A 1172 14.83 -32.76 -28.71
CA GLY A 1172 15.29 -33.23 -30.02
C GLY A 1172 16.75 -32.95 -30.33
N LEU A 1173 17.14 -33.25 -31.57
CA LEU A 1173 18.48 -33.04 -32.08
C LEU A 1173 18.60 -31.69 -32.78
N TYR A 1174 19.60 -30.93 -32.37
CA TYR A 1174 19.94 -29.62 -32.89
C TYR A 1174 21.26 -29.66 -33.65
N GLN A 1175 21.27 -29.16 -34.88
CA GLN A 1175 22.46 -29.08 -35.72
C GLN A 1175 23.00 -27.64 -35.72
N GLU A 1176 24.09 -27.40 -35.00
CA GLU A 1176 24.62 -26.05 -34.77
C GLU A 1176 25.10 -25.35 -36.06
N ARG A 1177 25.53 -26.11 -37.08
CA ARG A 1177 26.01 -25.53 -38.35
C ARG A 1177 24.89 -25.00 -39.24
N THR A 1178 23.71 -25.61 -39.16
CA THR A 1178 22.54 -25.29 -40.00
C THR A 1178 21.43 -24.62 -39.21
N PHE A 1179 21.55 -24.53 -37.89
CA PHE A 1179 20.52 -24.01 -36.98
C PHE A 1179 19.17 -24.73 -37.17
N THR A 1180 19.22 -26.05 -37.37
CA THR A 1180 18.01 -26.87 -37.59
C THR A 1180 17.74 -27.74 -36.36
N PHE A 1181 16.50 -27.73 -35.88
CA PHE A 1181 16.02 -28.54 -34.78
C PHE A 1181 15.08 -29.63 -35.30
N VAL A 1182 15.29 -30.87 -34.88
CA VAL A 1182 14.44 -32.02 -35.19
C VAL A 1182 13.88 -32.58 -33.88
N PRO A 1183 12.56 -32.42 -33.61
CA PRO A 1183 11.94 -32.92 -32.39
C PRO A 1183 11.90 -34.46 -32.40
N ILE A 1184 12.16 -35.07 -31.25
CA ILE A 1184 12.14 -36.53 -31.05
C ILE A 1184 11.04 -36.93 -30.07
N THR A 1185 10.86 -36.15 -29.01
CA THR A 1185 9.76 -36.32 -28.06
C THR A 1185 9.19 -34.97 -27.64
N THR A 1186 7.95 -34.98 -27.15
CA THR A 1186 7.24 -33.78 -26.69
C THR A 1186 6.75 -33.99 -25.27
N LEU A 1187 7.08 -33.04 -24.40
CA LEU A 1187 6.66 -32.99 -23.01
C LEU A 1187 5.56 -31.91 -22.90
N PRO A 1188 4.27 -32.29 -22.74
CA PRO A 1188 3.17 -31.33 -22.70
C PRO A 1188 3.14 -30.55 -21.38
N GLU A 1189 2.62 -29.32 -21.39
CA GLU A 1189 2.38 -28.45 -20.21
C GLU A 1189 3.63 -28.17 -19.34
N ILE A 1190 4.83 -28.41 -19.88
CA ILE A 1190 6.08 -28.14 -19.19
C ILE A 1190 6.93 -27.21 -20.06
N ARG A 1191 7.56 -26.23 -19.41
CA ARG A 1191 8.55 -25.35 -20.00
C ARG A 1191 9.92 -25.78 -19.51
N LEU A 1192 10.75 -26.29 -20.41
CA LEU A 1192 12.13 -26.66 -20.11
C LEU A 1192 13.05 -26.02 -21.14
N ARG A 1193 14.20 -25.55 -20.68
CA ARG A 1193 15.29 -25.08 -21.53
C ARG A 1193 16.23 -26.22 -21.86
N SER A 1194 17.07 -26.02 -22.85
CA SER A 1194 18.10 -27.00 -23.24
C SER A 1194 19.07 -27.36 -22.09
N THR A 1195 19.21 -26.49 -21.09
CA THR A 1195 20.07 -26.71 -19.92
C THR A 1195 19.38 -27.45 -18.77
N ASP A 1196 18.05 -27.45 -18.72
CA ASP A 1196 17.25 -28.13 -17.70
C ASP A 1196 17.15 -29.65 -17.96
N ILE A 1197 17.52 -30.11 -19.16
CA ILE A 1197 17.45 -31.52 -19.58
C ILE A 1197 18.82 -32.20 -19.66
N TRP A 1198 18.83 -33.53 -19.61
CA TRP A 1198 19.96 -34.37 -19.96
C TRP A 1198 19.47 -35.68 -20.59
N VAL A 1199 19.86 -35.95 -21.83
CA VAL A 1199 19.41 -37.13 -22.57
C VAL A 1199 20.41 -38.28 -22.39
N SER A 1200 19.92 -39.43 -21.97
CA SER A 1200 20.69 -40.68 -21.97
C SER A 1200 20.19 -41.55 -23.12
N GLU A 1201 20.98 -41.60 -24.19
CA GLU A 1201 20.68 -42.42 -25.38
C GLU A 1201 20.67 -43.92 -25.04
N ASP A 1202 21.59 -44.37 -24.19
CA ASP A 1202 21.68 -45.75 -23.71
C ASP A 1202 20.42 -46.17 -22.91
N ASP A 1203 19.96 -45.31 -22.00
CA ASP A 1203 18.76 -45.58 -21.19
C ASP A 1203 17.46 -45.27 -21.94
N LYS A 1204 17.54 -44.64 -23.12
CA LYS A 1204 16.40 -44.07 -23.88
C LYS A 1204 15.52 -43.17 -23.01
N LYS A 1205 16.14 -42.33 -22.19
CA LYS A 1205 15.46 -41.42 -21.26
C LYS A 1205 15.95 -39.99 -21.41
N VAL A 1206 15.03 -39.04 -21.20
CA VAL A 1206 15.36 -37.65 -20.90
C VAL A 1206 15.19 -37.44 -19.41
N TYR A 1207 16.28 -37.09 -18.73
CA TYR A 1207 16.27 -36.61 -17.35
C TYR A 1207 16.07 -35.09 -17.39
N PHE A 1208 15.27 -34.53 -16.51
CA PHE A 1208 15.05 -33.09 -16.50
C PHE A 1208 14.74 -32.57 -15.10
N VAL A 1209 15.16 -31.33 -14.88
CA VAL A 1209 14.86 -30.58 -13.67
C VAL A 1209 13.59 -29.77 -13.90
N TYR A 1210 12.59 -29.96 -13.06
CA TYR A 1210 11.34 -29.19 -13.10
C TYR A 1210 10.90 -28.83 -11.69
N GLN A 1211 10.71 -27.53 -11.44
CA GLN A 1211 10.33 -26.99 -10.13
C GLN A 1211 11.17 -27.59 -8.99
N ASN A 1212 12.49 -27.56 -9.16
CA ASN A 1212 13.49 -28.08 -8.23
C ASN A 1212 13.46 -29.60 -7.96
N HIS A 1213 12.73 -30.39 -8.75
CA HIS A 1213 12.72 -31.85 -8.67
C HIS A 1213 13.42 -32.47 -9.89
N LEU A 1214 14.00 -33.66 -9.73
CA LEU A 1214 14.59 -34.44 -10.81
C LEU A 1214 13.61 -35.50 -11.28
N LEU A 1215 13.20 -35.43 -12.54
CA LEU A 1215 12.32 -36.41 -13.18
C LEU A 1215 13.02 -37.08 -14.37
N ALA A 1216 12.49 -38.22 -14.80
CA ALA A 1216 12.89 -38.86 -16.04
C ALA A 1216 11.66 -39.28 -16.86
N ALA A 1217 11.70 -39.07 -18.17
CA ALA A 1217 10.66 -39.51 -19.11
C ALA A 1217 11.28 -40.35 -20.24
N PRO A 1218 10.51 -41.26 -20.87
CA PRO A 1218 10.97 -41.98 -22.05
C PRO A 1218 11.27 -41.01 -23.20
N LEU A 1219 12.40 -41.21 -23.88
CA LEU A 1219 12.83 -40.40 -25.02
C LEU A 1219 12.06 -40.72 -26.31
N GLY A 1220 11.31 -41.82 -26.36
CA GLY A 1220 10.68 -42.33 -27.58
C GLY A 1220 11.64 -43.16 -28.45
N THR A 1221 11.25 -43.45 -29.68
CA THR A 1221 12.12 -44.12 -30.68
C THR A 1221 12.98 -43.09 -31.39
N LEU A 1222 14.31 -43.20 -31.23
CA LEU A 1222 15.34 -42.43 -31.92
C LEU A 1222 15.33 -42.68 -33.43
#